data_AF-A0A5N6L4G6-F1
#
_entry.id   AF-A0A5N6L4G6-F1
#
_cell.length_a   1.000
_cell.length_b   1.000
_cell.length_c   1.000
_cell.angle_alpha   90.00
_cell.angle_beta   90.00
_cell.angle_gamma   90.00
#
_symmetry.space_group_name_H-M   'P 1'
#
loop_
_entity.id
_entity.type
_entity.pdbx_description
1 polymer ?
#
loop_
_entity_poly.entity_id
_entity_poly.type
_entity_poly.pdbx_seq_one_letter_code
_entity_poly.pdbx_strand_id
1 'polypeptide(L)'
;MPNVQGPADQGRQRSNPNRLGCVAANLSLSQCDGTKPVCTNCTKSRRICIEINATKEPLVIHVENTYASGALKRPRGPRSTVIVPQPQIDLLTKARAYYMQYHLQTPADVPKILRGLADSIIQWKTSGNYCRMVDLAISTMSLAVFAQTQRHPKAALEASSNYGDLLRLAHISLPGLVIRSVDCCLLAISLMCRYEGAMHGSEDVSTRKALLSLKSWGHYDGAMVILKICDFGEDGHELEYDGVVVRTINLHHTVANLKSTLLQSNLQIKSLAMEAIDLDEALQAWAAQIAAPWSSRCQHMLLAKHGPWPTQHFYSSTVYSYRTAGNASAWSQYFALRMLLNSICLATLDQSTIGSETCHTLEMHRMQCDTRLRAMSDGLAASIPFSLERFKVDEDNTVTLDRSESIKPYLASMAVWPLTIASTISRIDATQQQWFKSELGALGRITGDGVLTHANNGPPAAPNPSTMSPSAAPPLTPPHSDDDGAVDFNAPLKKAPTLVAPEPEHCPGPESERAGQADSCAGCPNQAICASAPKGPDPDIPLIAERLSGVKHKLLVLSGKGGVGKSTFTTMLAYAFAEVELPRSAADVAAFPEGGRTRRADVGIMDADICGPSIPTMLGVEGEQLHVSASGWSPVYAADNLAVMSIQFMLPARDAAVIWRGPKKNGLLKQFLKDVEWGALDYMVVDTPPGTTDEHLSVNSFLGAAGVDGALLVTTPQEVALLDVRKELDFCKKAGIRVLGLVENMSGFVCGNCQHTSQVFRATTGGAKRLAEETGVPYLGAVPLDPRIALACDWGESFMDAYPTSPACEALRGVVRRVREEIGDASLDA
;
A
#
# COMPACT_ATOMS: atom_id res chain seq x y z
N MET A 1 -80.38 32.65 -12.49
CA MET A 1 -79.53 32.14 -13.58
C MET A 1 -78.07 32.51 -13.29
N PRO A 2 -77.10 31.76 -13.82
CA PRO A 2 -75.95 31.24 -13.04
C PRO A 2 -74.67 32.10 -13.21
N ASN A 3 -73.49 31.82 -12.67
CA ASN A 3 -72.88 30.66 -11.96
C ASN A 3 -71.75 31.25 -11.04
N VAL A 4 -71.08 30.62 -10.07
CA VAL A 4 -70.55 29.25 -9.88
C VAL A 4 -70.54 28.91 -8.37
N GLN A 5 -70.64 27.62 -8.03
CA GLN A 5 -70.78 27.10 -6.66
C GLN A 5 -69.43 26.94 -5.90
N GLY A 6 -69.51 26.88 -4.56
CA GLY A 6 -68.36 26.71 -3.66
C GLY A 6 -67.79 25.29 -3.57
N PRO A 7 -66.71 25.09 -2.78
CA PRO A 7 -65.96 23.83 -2.75
C PRO A 7 -66.69 22.75 -1.94
N ALA A 8 -66.84 21.56 -2.53
CA ALA A 8 -67.29 20.37 -1.85
C ALA A 8 -66.11 19.63 -1.19
N ASP A 9 -66.34 19.07 0.00
CA ASP A 9 -65.36 18.26 0.72
C ASP A 9 -65.53 16.75 0.45
N GLN A 10 -64.47 15.99 0.69
CA GLN A 10 -64.41 14.52 0.81
C GLN A 10 -64.87 13.66 -0.39
N GLY A 11 -63.94 13.46 -1.33
CA GLY A 11 -63.94 12.32 -2.25
C GLY A 11 -62.52 11.84 -2.52
N ARG A 12 -62.20 10.57 -2.20
CA ARG A 12 -60.86 9.95 -2.33
C ARG A 12 -60.21 10.22 -3.70
N GLN A 13 -59.32 11.20 -3.80
CA GLN A 13 -58.49 11.38 -4.98
C GLN A 13 -57.33 10.39 -4.97
N ARG A 14 -57.13 9.76 -6.14
CA ARG A 14 -56.06 8.79 -6.40
C ARG A 14 -54.70 9.46 -6.21
N SER A 15 -53.74 8.72 -5.68
CA SER A 15 -52.36 9.17 -5.51
C SER A 15 -51.78 9.70 -6.82
N ASN A 16 -51.50 11.00 -6.86
CA ASN A 16 -50.84 11.65 -7.99
C ASN A 16 -49.39 11.11 -8.12
N PRO A 17 -49.02 10.44 -9.22
CA PRO A 17 -47.73 9.74 -9.32
C PRO A 17 -46.51 10.68 -9.45
N ASN A 18 -46.72 11.99 -9.66
CA ASN A 18 -45.65 12.95 -9.93
C ASN A 18 -45.18 13.76 -8.70
N ARG A 19 -45.20 13.19 -7.49
CA ARG A 19 -44.49 13.80 -6.36
C ARG A 19 -43.00 13.46 -6.42
N LEU A 20 -42.20 14.41 -6.89
CA LEU A 20 -40.75 14.44 -6.71
C LEU A 20 -40.42 14.26 -5.22
N GLY A 21 -39.85 13.12 -4.87
CA GLY A 21 -39.49 12.74 -3.50
C GLY A 21 -38.28 11.82 -3.51
N CYS A 22 -37.52 11.80 -2.42
CA CYS A 22 -36.28 11.05 -2.40
C CYS A 22 -36.49 9.53 -2.21
N VAL A 23 -35.59 8.74 -2.79
CA VAL A 23 -35.66 7.26 -2.79
C VAL A 23 -35.81 6.69 -1.37
N ALA A 24 -35.06 7.23 -0.41
CA ALA A 24 -35.06 6.77 0.98
C ALA A 24 -36.40 7.00 1.70
N ALA A 25 -37.14 8.07 1.38
CA ALA A 25 -38.44 8.36 1.98
C ALA A 25 -39.56 7.48 1.40
N ASN A 26 -39.54 7.27 0.08
CA ASN A 26 -40.47 6.36 -0.61
C ASN A 26 -40.33 4.90 -0.13
N LEU A 27 -39.10 4.45 0.17
CA LEU A 27 -38.83 3.11 0.70
C LEU A 27 -39.35 2.89 2.14
N SER A 28 -39.53 3.95 2.94
CA SER A 28 -40.03 3.85 4.33
C SER A 28 -41.48 4.29 4.52
N LEU A 29 -42.24 4.53 3.44
CA LEU A 29 -43.62 5.07 3.48
C LEU A 29 -43.77 6.40 4.23
N SER A 30 -42.66 7.07 4.53
CA SER A 30 -42.61 8.37 5.20
C SER A 30 -42.59 9.49 4.17
N GLN A 31 -43.38 10.55 4.35
CA GLN A 31 -43.38 11.65 3.38
C GLN A 31 -42.01 12.37 3.34
N CYS A 32 -41.53 12.61 2.12
CA CYS A 32 -40.44 13.54 1.85
C CYS A 32 -40.98 14.97 1.95
N ASP A 33 -40.33 15.82 2.74
CA ASP A 33 -40.68 17.24 2.90
C ASP A 33 -40.08 18.14 1.80
N GLY A 34 -39.17 17.60 0.97
CA GLY A 34 -38.62 18.29 -0.20
C GLY A 34 -37.48 19.27 0.12
N THR A 35 -37.05 19.34 1.38
CA THR A 35 -35.92 20.18 1.81
C THR A 35 -34.66 19.79 1.03
N LYS A 36 -34.02 20.75 0.38
CA LYS A 36 -32.77 20.53 -0.38
C LYS A 36 -31.55 20.96 0.45
N PRO A 37 -30.41 20.25 0.36
CA PRO A 37 -30.16 19.07 -0.48
C PRO A 37 -30.62 17.73 0.15
N VAL A 38 -31.02 17.72 1.43
CA VAL A 38 -31.40 16.51 2.17
C VAL A 38 -32.70 16.76 2.94
N CYS A 39 -33.69 15.88 2.73
CA CYS A 39 -34.98 15.95 3.40
C CYS A 39 -34.84 15.65 4.91
N THR A 40 -35.65 16.28 5.78
CA THR A 40 -35.39 16.25 7.24
C THR A 40 -35.46 14.83 7.83
N ASN A 41 -36.25 13.95 7.20
CA ASN A 41 -36.35 12.53 7.55
C ASN A 41 -35.08 11.74 7.18
N CYS A 42 -34.41 12.06 6.07
CA CYS A 42 -33.12 11.47 5.69
C CYS A 42 -32.01 11.90 6.64
N THR A 43 -31.98 13.18 7.04
CA THR A 43 -31.04 13.71 8.04
C THR A 43 -31.18 12.97 9.38
N LYS A 44 -32.41 12.85 9.91
CA LYS A 44 -32.68 12.15 11.18
C LYS A 44 -32.38 10.64 11.13
N SER A 45 -32.60 9.99 9.98
CA SER A 45 -32.37 8.55 9.82
C SER A 45 -30.97 8.18 9.32
N ARG A 46 -30.10 9.17 9.07
CA ARG A 46 -28.76 9.02 8.45
C ARG A 46 -28.80 8.24 7.12
N ARG A 47 -29.84 8.47 6.31
CA ARG A 47 -30.03 7.82 5.00
C ARG A 47 -29.68 8.78 3.87
N ILE A 48 -29.11 8.25 2.78
CA ILE A 48 -28.75 9.03 1.60
C ILE A 48 -30.03 9.52 0.90
N CYS A 49 -30.17 10.84 0.76
CA CYS A 49 -31.31 11.48 0.12
C CYS A 49 -31.06 11.63 -1.39
N ILE A 50 -31.43 10.60 -2.15
CA ILE A 50 -31.28 10.58 -3.62
C ILE A 50 -32.56 11.13 -4.27
N GLU A 51 -32.43 12.20 -5.06
CA GLU A 51 -33.52 12.79 -5.86
C GLU A 51 -33.83 11.87 -7.07
N ILE A 52 -35.12 11.56 -7.30
CA ILE A 52 -35.54 10.68 -8.41
C ILE A 52 -35.59 11.51 -9.70
N ASN A 53 -34.58 11.34 -10.55
CA ASN A 53 -34.57 11.94 -11.89
C ASN A 53 -35.45 11.12 -12.85
N ALA A 54 -36.41 11.77 -13.51
CA ALA A 54 -37.49 11.14 -14.26
C ALA A 54 -37.10 10.61 -15.67
N THR A 55 -35.83 10.31 -15.92
CA THR A 55 -35.28 10.08 -17.28
C THR A 55 -34.73 8.66 -17.53
N LYS A 56 -34.91 7.72 -16.61
CA LYS A 56 -34.66 6.29 -16.84
C LYS A 56 -35.77 5.43 -16.25
N GLU A 57 -36.69 4.99 -17.10
CA GLU A 57 -37.66 3.94 -16.73
C GLU A 57 -36.93 2.60 -16.50
N PRO A 58 -37.24 1.86 -15.41
CA PRO A 58 -36.76 0.50 -15.25
C PRO A 58 -37.55 -0.47 -16.13
N LEU A 59 -36.85 -1.37 -16.82
CA LEU A 59 -37.45 -2.38 -17.69
C LEU A 59 -38.37 -3.32 -16.89
N VAL A 60 -39.66 -3.37 -17.21
CA VAL A 60 -40.63 -4.29 -16.59
C VAL A 60 -40.91 -5.47 -17.52
N ILE A 61 -40.38 -6.65 -17.19
CA ILE A 61 -40.76 -7.90 -17.86
C ILE A 61 -42.04 -8.43 -17.20
N HIS A 62 -43.16 -8.35 -17.92
CA HIS A 62 -44.41 -8.98 -17.49
C HIS A 62 -44.39 -10.48 -17.80
N VAL A 63 -44.17 -11.30 -16.77
CA VAL A 63 -44.55 -12.72 -16.81
C VAL A 63 -46.01 -12.83 -16.35
N GLU A 64 -46.91 -13.21 -17.26
CA GLU A 64 -48.31 -13.42 -16.91
C GLU A 64 -48.45 -14.55 -15.88
N ASN A 65 -49.14 -14.25 -14.79
CA ASN A 65 -49.32 -15.18 -13.70
C ASN A 65 -50.57 -16.03 -13.96
N THR A 66 -50.43 -17.35 -14.07
CA THR A 66 -51.51 -18.29 -14.46
C THR A 66 -52.71 -18.32 -13.51
N TYR A 67 -52.64 -17.69 -12.33
CA TYR A 67 -53.80 -17.44 -11.46
C TYR A 67 -54.73 -16.31 -11.97
N ALA A 68 -54.30 -15.48 -12.93
CA ALA A 68 -55.08 -14.36 -13.47
C ALA A 68 -56.16 -14.79 -14.49
N SER A 69 -56.08 -16.00 -15.04
CA SER A 69 -57.05 -16.56 -15.98
C SER A 69 -58.35 -17.06 -15.34
N GLY A 70 -58.46 -17.03 -14.00
CA GLY A 70 -59.64 -17.45 -13.25
C GLY A 70 -59.88 -18.97 -13.17
N ALA A 71 -59.04 -19.79 -13.82
CA ALA A 71 -59.24 -21.24 -13.91
C ALA A 71 -59.02 -22.03 -12.61
N LEU A 72 -58.26 -21.48 -11.64
CA LEU A 72 -57.89 -22.17 -10.38
C LEU A 72 -57.97 -21.22 -9.18
N LYS A 73 -58.59 -21.70 -8.07
CA LYS A 73 -58.64 -20.97 -6.79
C LYS A 73 -57.31 -21.03 -6.05
N ARG A 74 -56.82 -19.87 -5.60
CA ARG A 74 -55.56 -19.71 -4.87
C ARG A 74 -55.68 -20.24 -3.42
N PRO A 75 -54.74 -21.07 -2.92
CA PRO A 75 -54.70 -21.44 -1.49
C PRO A 75 -54.40 -20.23 -0.60
N ARG A 76 -54.93 -20.21 0.63
CA ARG A 76 -54.61 -19.17 1.62
C ARG A 76 -53.29 -19.51 2.33
N GLY A 77 -52.18 -18.98 1.81
CA GLY A 77 -50.86 -18.95 2.44
C GLY A 77 -50.41 -17.52 2.80
N PRO A 78 -49.26 -17.34 3.49
CA PRO A 78 -48.82 -16.06 4.02
C PRO A 78 -48.57 -15.00 2.92
N ARG A 79 -48.68 -13.72 3.29
CA ARG A 79 -48.67 -12.58 2.37
C ARG A 79 -47.39 -12.56 1.53
N SER A 80 -47.55 -12.47 0.21
CA SER A 80 -46.46 -12.28 -0.74
C SER A 80 -45.74 -10.96 -0.47
N THR A 81 -44.49 -11.03 -0.02
CA THR A 81 -43.56 -9.91 0.03
C THR A 81 -43.31 -9.40 -1.38
N VAL A 82 -43.75 -8.17 -1.67
CA VAL A 82 -43.40 -7.50 -2.92
C VAL A 82 -41.94 -7.07 -2.84
N ILE A 83 -41.05 -7.90 -3.39
CA ILE A 83 -39.66 -7.52 -3.62
C ILE A 83 -39.68 -6.57 -4.83
N VAL A 84 -39.64 -5.26 -4.56
CA VAL A 84 -39.33 -4.28 -5.60
C VAL A 84 -37.85 -4.46 -5.93
N PRO A 85 -37.46 -4.76 -7.17
CA PRO A 85 -36.06 -4.81 -7.54
C PRO A 85 -35.50 -3.38 -7.43
N GLN A 86 -34.69 -3.14 -6.39
CA GLN A 86 -33.89 -1.93 -6.34
C GLN A 86 -32.94 -1.94 -7.54
N PRO A 87 -32.79 -0.83 -8.29
CA PRO A 87 -31.65 -0.70 -9.18
C PRO A 87 -30.40 -0.86 -8.31
N GLN A 88 -29.59 -1.88 -8.60
CA GLN A 88 -28.35 -2.14 -7.88
C GLN A 88 -27.33 -1.08 -8.26
N ILE A 89 -27.45 0.10 -7.67
CA ILE A 89 -26.38 1.09 -7.67
C ILE A 89 -25.19 0.43 -6.97
N ASP A 90 -24.08 0.36 -7.68
CA ASP A 90 -22.83 -0.24 -7.25
C ASP A 90 -22.27 0.46 -5.99
N LEU A 91 -21.43 -0.26 -5.25
CA LEU A 91 -20.88 0.21 -3.98
C LEU A 91 -19.99 1.45 -4.19
N LEU A 92 -19.17 1.43 -5.24
CA LEU A 92 -18.31 2.55 -5.64
C LEU A 92 -19.10 3.83 -5.94
N THR A 93 -20.17 3.78 -6.73
CA THR A 93 -21.01 4.97 -7.01
C THR A 93 -21.66 5.52 -5.74
N LYS A 94 -22.13 4.66 -4.82
CA LYS A 94 -22.64 5.10 -3.51
C LYS A 94 -21.57 5.79 -2.66
N ALA A 95 -20.38 5.22 -2.61
CA ALA A 95 -19.26 5.76 -1.84
C ALA A 95 -18.76 7.10 -2.41
N ARG A 96 -18.59 7.20 -3.73
CA ARG A 96 -18.21 8.45 -4.44
C ARG A 96 -19.24 9.55 -4.20
N ALA A 97 -20.53 9.25 -4.33
CA ALA A 97 -21.61 10.22 -4.09
C ALA A 97 -21.60 10.71 -2.63
N TYR A 98 -21.40 9.82 -1.65
CA TYR A 98 -21.26 10.18 -0.24
C TYR A 98 -20.04 11.09 0.00
N TYR A 99 -18.87 10.72 -0.52
CA TYR A 99 -17.63 11.49 -0.35
C TYR A 99 -17.74 12.90 -0.95
N MET A 100 -18.27 13.01 -2.19
CA MET A 100 -18.55 14.29 -2.83
C MET A 100 -19.57 15.13 -2.06
N GLN A 101 -20.64 14.52 -1.56
CA GLN A 101 -21.73 15.23 -0.88
C GLN A 101 -21.35 15.73 0.51
N TYR A 102 -20.48 15.04 1.26
CA TYR A 102 -20.25 15.34 2.68
C TYR A 102 -18.81 15.76 3.03
N HIS A 103 -17.80 15.33 2.26
CA HIS A 103 -16.38 15.57 2.57
C HIS A 103 -15.69 16.55 1.62
N LEU A 104 -16.21 16.74 0.40
CA LEU A 104 -15.65 17.68 -0.59
C LEU A 104 -16.40 19.01 -0.70
N GLN A 105 -17.38 19.30 0.19
CA GLN A 105 -18.05 20.60 0.17
C GLN A 105 -17.12 21.72 0.67
N THR A 106 -16.88 22.72 -0.16
CA THR A 106 -16.23 23.99 0.21
C THR A 106 -17.30 25.09 0.32
N PRO A 107 -17.50 25.71 1.51
CA PRO A 107 -18.39 26.86 1.65
C PRO A 107 -17.94 28.02 0.75
N ALA A 108 -18.89 28.68 0.09
CA ALA A 108 -18.60 29.77 -0.85
C ALA A 108 -17.78 30.92 -0.23
N ASP A 109 -17.96 31.17 1.07
CA ASP A 109 -17.31 32.24 1.83
C ASP A 109 -15.96 31.84 2.46
N VAL A 110 -15.45 30.63 2.20
CA VAL A 110 -14.13 30.20 2.69
C VAL A 110 -13.02 30.83 1.81
N PRO A 111 -11.97 31.44 2.39
CA PRO A 111 -10.75 31.82 1.68
C PRO A 111 -10.21 30.69 0.80
N LYS A 112 -9.83 30.95 -0.46
CA LYS A 112 -9.39 29.88 -1.40
C LYS A 112 -8.25 29.04 -0.83
N ILE A 113 -7.34 29.67 -0.12
CA ILE A 113 -6.20 29.09 0.59
C ILE A 113 -6.56 27.95 1.57
N LEU A 114 -7.82 27.86 2.02
CA LEU A 114 -8.31 26.79 2.90
C LEU A 114 -9.16 25.75 2.15
N ARG A 115 -9.49 26.00 0.88
CA ARG A 115 -10.29 25.08 0.05
C ARG A 115 -9.45 23.90 -0.42
N GLY A 116 -8.16 24.15 -0.69
CA GLY A 116 -7.10 23.16 -0.89
C GLY A 116 -7.55 21.95 -1.71
N LEU A 117 -7.26 20.76 -1.19
CA LEU A 117 -7.53 19.47 -1.84
C LEU A 117 -8.99 19.29 -2.30
N ALA A 118 -9.97 19.89 -1.61
CA ALA A 118 -11.39 19.75 -1.99
C ALA A 118 -11.72 20.53 -3.26
N ASP A 119 -11.29 21.79 -3.35
CA ASP A 119 -11.42 22.58 -4.59
C ASP A 119 -10.57 21.96 -5.71
N SER A 120 -9.36 21.44 -5.43
CA SER A 120 -8.54 20.74 -6.45
C SER A 120 -9.27 19.53 -7.04
N ILE A 121 -9.95 18.72 -6.23
CA ILE A 121 -10.74 17.57 -6.70
C ILE A 121 -11.97 18.04 -7.49
N ILE A 122 -12.67 19.08 -7.03
CA ILE A 122 -13.83 19.64 -7.74
C ILE A 122 -13.41 20.20 -9.09
N GLN A 123 -12.40 21.08 -9.11
CA GLN A 123 -11.84 21.71 -10.30
C GLN A 123 -11.39 20.63 -11.30
N TRP A 124 -10.65 19.62 -10.83
CA TRP A 124 -10.28 18.46 -11.64
C TRP A 124 -11.51 17.80 -12.28
N LYS A 125 -12.54 17.45 -11.49
CA LYS A 125 -13.77 16.83 -12.00
C LYS A 125 -14.56 17.71 -12.96
N THR A 126 -14.54 19.03 -12.79
CA THR A 126 -15.21 19.98 -13.70
C THR A 126 -14.39 20.30 -14.96
N SER A 127 -13.07 20.10 -14.95
CA SER A 127 -12.19 20.43 -16.07
C SER A 127 -12.37 19.53 -17.31
N GLY A 128 -13.04 18.38 -17.16
CA GLY A 128 -13.15 17.36 -18.20
C GLY A 128 -11.88 16.53 -18.38
N ASN A 129 -10.80 16.80 -17.65
CA ASN A 129 -9.57 16.03 -17.71
C ASN A 129 -9.78 14.62 -17.13
N TYR A 130 -9.31 13.60 -17.87
CA TYR A 130 -9.33 12.22 -17.43
C TYR A 130 -7.91 11.77 -17.05
N CYS A 131 -7.73 11.37 -15.79
CA CYS A 131 -6.53 10.69 -15.32
C CYS A 131 -6.95 9.48 -14.49
N ARG A 132 -6.62 8.28 -14.98
CA ARG A 132 -6.94 7.01 -14.31
C ARG A 132 -6.42 6.98 -12.86
N MET A 133 -5.26 7.58 -12.60
CA MET A 133 -4.63 7.63 -11.28
C MET A 133 -5.41 8.53 -10.30
N VAL A 134 -5.82 9.73 -10.72
CA VAL A 134 -6.65 10.62 -9.89
C VAL A 134 -8.03 10.00 -9.66
N ASP A 135 -8.65 9.42 -10.69
CA ASP A 135 -9.96 8.78 -10.56
C ASP A 135 -9.93 7.57 -9.62
N LEU A 136 -8.88 6.77 -9.68
CA LEU A 136 -8.67 5.65 -8.77
C LEU A 136 -8.38 6.13 -7.34
N ALA A 137 -7.56 7.16 -7.15
CA ALA A 137 -7.31 7.77 -5.85
C ALA A 137 -8.58 8.33 -5.18
N ILE A 138 -9.42 9.04 -5.93
CA ILE A 138 -10.73 9.53 -5.45
C ILE A 138 -11.63 8.34 -5.09
N SER A 139 -11.59 7.25 -5.87
CA SER A 139 -12.40 6.05 -5.65
C SER A 139 -12.01 5.32 -4.37
N THR A 140 -10.72 5.09 -4.19
CA THR A 140 -10.11 4.48 -3.00
C THR A 140 -10.42 5.28 -1.75
N MET A 141 -10.22 6.61 -1.78
CA MET A 141 -10.55 7.47 -0.64
C MET A 141 -12.07 7.47 -0.35
N SER A 142 -12.91 7.54 -1.38
CA SER A 142 -14.36 7.50 -1.24
C SER A 142 -14.84 6.21 -0.54
N LEU A 143 -14.33 5.06 -0.99
CA LEU A 143 -14.64 3.75 -0.43
C LEU A 143 -14.13 3.60 1.00
N ALA A 144 -12.92 4.08 1.32
CA ALA A 144 -12.36 4.04 2.68
C ALA A 144 -13.17 4.91 3.66
N VAL A 145 -13.45 6.16 3.30
CA VAL A 145 -14.29 7.06 4.12
C VAL A 145 -15.68 6.46 4.30
N PHE A 146 -16.28 5.91 3.25
CA PHE A 146 -17.58 5.25 3.33
C PHE A 146 -17.53 4.01 4.24
N ALA A 147 -16.48 3.18 4.14
CA ALA A 147 -16.28 2.01 4.98
C ALA A 147 -16.19 2.38 6.47
N GLN A 148 -15.39 3.40 6.82
CA GLN A 148 -15.20 3.85 8.20
C GLN A 148 -16.45 4.53 8.77
N THR A 149 -16.98 5.54 8.06
CA THR A 149 -18.12 6.35 8.55
C THR A 149 -19.46 5.60 8.56
N GLN A 150 -19.69 4.70 7.59
CA GLN A 150 -20.91 3.90 7.48
C GLN A 150 -20.76 2.46 8.01
N ARG A 151 -19.58 2.10 8.54
CA ARG A 151 -19.25 0.75 9.05
C ARG A 151 -19.51 -0.36 8.02
N HIS A 152 -19.03 -0.17 6.79
CA HIS A 152 -19.32 -1.04 5.66
C HIS A 152 -18.09 -1.87 5.22
N PRO A 153 -17.87 -3.08 5.77
CA PRO A 153 -16.60 -3.82 5.61
C PRO A 153 -16.26 -4.19 4.16
N LYS A 154 -17.27 -4.45 3.32
CA LYS A 154 -17.04 -4.71 1.88
C LYS A 154 -16.43 -3.51 1.16
N ALA A 155 -16.69 -2.28 1.60
CA ALA A 155 -16.09 -1.08 1.01
C ALA A 155 -14.62 -0.94 1.43
N ALA A 156 -14.21 -1.43 2.60
CA ALA A 156 -12.80 -1.46 3.00
C ALA A 156 -11.99 -2.44 2.15
N LEU A 157 -12.54 -3.63 1.84
CA LEU A 157 -11.92 -4.60 0.94
C LEU A 157 -11.76 -4.03 -0.48
N GLU A 158 -12.81 -3.41 -1.02
CA GLU A 158 -12.77 -2.77 -2.34
C GLU A 158 -11.81 -1.56 -2.38
N ALA A 159 -11.75 -0.77 -1.29
CA ALA A 159 -10.77 0.30 -1.16
C ALA A 159 -9.32 -0.23 -1.15
N SER A 160 -9.07 -1.33 -0.43
CA SER A 160 -7.74 -1.97 -0.36
C SER A 160 -7.29 -2.50 -1.73
N SER A 161 -8.19 -3.15 -2.48
CA SER A 161 -7.92 -3.57 -3.86
C SER A 161 -7.56 -2.38 -4.75
N ASN A 162 -8.41 -1.34 -4.76
CA ASN A 162 -8.19 -0.14 -5.56
C ASN A 162 -6.93 0.64 -5.12
N TYR A 163 -6.50 0.52 -3.85
CA TYR A 163 -5.23 1.07 -3.38
C TYR A 163 -4.02 0.30 -3.92
N GLY A 164 -4.09 -1.03 -3.99
CA GLY A 164 -3.06 -1.85 -4.65
C GLY A 164 -2.89 -1.49 -6.13
N ASP A 165 -4.00 -1.31 -6.85
CA ASP A 165 -3.99 -0.83 -8.24
C ASP A 165 -3.40 0.59 -8.37
N LEU A 166 -3.67 1.46 -7.39
CA LEU A 166 -3.20 2.84 -7.38
C LEU A 166 -1.69 2.94 -7.08
N LEU A 167 -1.18 2.15 -6.13
CA LEU A 167 0.25 2.00 -5.85
C LEU A 167 1.00 1.56 -7.12
N ARG A 168 0.51 0.49 -7.77
CA ARG A 168 1.04 0.00 -9.04
C ARG A 168 1.08 1.09 -10.12
N LEU A 169 -0.02 1.83 -10.30
CA LEU A 169 -0.13 2.89 -11.31
C LEU A 169 0.76 4.11 -11.00
N ALA A 170 0.88 4.48 -9.72
CA ALA A 170 1.77 5.56 -9.28
C ALA A 170 3.25 5.19 -9.51
N HIS A 171 3.63 3.93 -9.28
CA HIS A 171 4.99 3.46 -9.50
C HIS A 171 5.43 3.57 -10.97
N ILE A 172 4.53 3.31 -11.93
CA ILE A 172 4.78 3.58 -13.36
C ILE A 172 4.88 5.09 -13.65
N SER A 173 3.94 5.86 -13.11
CA SER A 173 3.67 7.23 -13.60
C SER A 173 4.68 8.27 -13.11
N LEU A 174 5.25 8.07 -11.92
CA LEU A 174 6.14 9.05 -11.29
C LEU A 174 7.54 9.15 -11.93
N PRO A 175 8.21 8.06 -12.35
CA PRO A 175 9.50 8.14 -13.07
C PRO A 175 9.43 8.86 -14.44
N GLY A 176 8.25 8.95 -15.06
CA GLY A 176 8.02 9.57 -16.37
C GLY A 176 7.41 10.99 -16.31
N LEU A 177 7.47 11.66 -15.16
CA LEU A 177 6.80 12.94 -14.91
C LEU A 177 7.23 14.05 -15.90
N VAL A 178 6.26 14.57 -16.65
CA VAL A 178 6.39 15.79 -17.47
C VAL A 178 5.64 16.92 -16.76
N ILE A 179 6.07 18.18 -16.91
CA ILE A 179 5.46 19.37 -16.25
C ILE A 179 3.92 19.40 -16.39
N ARG A 180 3.36 18.90 -17.49
CA ARG A 180 1.90 18.85 -17.74
C ARG A 180 1.13 17.77 -16.98
N SER A 181 1.79 16.81 -16.34
CA SER A 181 1.15 15.72 -15.58
C SER A 181 1.36 15.82 -14.07
N VAL A 182 2.04 16.87 -13.60
CA VAL A 182 2.38 17.07 -12.18
C VAL A 182 1.15 17.14 -11.28
N ASP A 183 0.15 17.95 -11.64
CA ASP A 183 -1.07 18.14 -10.83
C ASP A 183 -1.81 16.82 -10.59
N CYS A 184 -1.82 15.94 -11.60
CA CYS A 184 -2.41 14.60 -11.49
C CYS A 184 -1.70 13.76 -10.43
N CYS A 185 -0.37 13.80 -10.43
CA CYS A 185 0.49 13.06 -9.52
C CYS A 185 0.34 13.59 -8.08
N LEU A 186 0.40 14.92 -7.89
CA LEU A 186 0.21 15.56 -6.59
C LEU A 186 -1.16 15.25 -5.99
N LEU A 187 -2.21 15.35 -6.79
CA LEU A 187 -3.59 15.12 -6.37
C LEU A 187 -3.81 13.64 -5.97
N ALA A 188 -3.26 12.70 -6.75
CA ALA A 188 -3.29 11.28 -6.43
C ALA A 188 -2.48 10.95 -5.17
N ILE A 189 -1.21 11.37 -5.09
CA ILE A 189 -0.32 11.19 -3.93
C ILE A 189 -0.95 11.74 -2.65
N SER A 190 -1.54 12.94 -2.71
CA SER A 190 -2.22 13.55 -1.55
C SER A 190 -3.41 12.72 -1.06
N LEU A 191 -4.16 12.10 -1.97
CA LEU A 191 -5.24 11.17 -1.65
C LEU A 191 -4.72 9.80 -1.17
N MET A 192 -3.55 9.35 -1.62
CA MET A 192 -2.88 8.15 -1.12
C MET A 192 -2.46 8.32 0.35
N CYS A 193 -1.81 9.45 0.71
CA CYS A 193 -1.50 9.78 2.11
C CYS A 193 -2.76 9.77 3.00
N ARG A 194 -3.88 10.32 2.49
CA ARG A 194 -5.16 10.38 3.21
C ARG A 194 -5.77 8.99 3.40
N TYR A 195 -5.65 8.10 2.41
CA TYR A 195 -6.10 6.71 2.51
C TYR A 195 -5.29 5.92 3.55
N GLU A 196 -3.96 6.08 3.55
CA GLU A 196 -3.08 5.44 4.52
C GLU A 196 -3.50 5.83 5.96
N GLY A 197 -3.70 7.12 6.25
CA GLY A 197 -4.21 7.60 7.55
C GLY A 197 -5.62 7.09 7.91
N ALA A 198 -6.50 6.93 6.92
CA ALA A 198 -7.85 6.39 7.12
C ALA A 198 -7.87 4.90 7.53
N MET A 199 -6.85 4.12 7.11
CA MET A 199 -6.84 2.66 7.26
C MET A 199 -5.86 2.13 8.31
N HIS A 200 -4.80 2.86 8.66
CA HIS A 200 -3.81 2.42 9.65
C HIS A 200 -4.31 2.59 11.10
N GLY A 201 -5.18 1.69 11.55
CA GLY A 201 -5.44 1.48 12.96
C GLY A 201 -4.34 0.62 13.59
N SER A 202 -3.38 1.24 14.28
CA SER A 202 -2.35 0.49 15.02
C SER A 202 -2.94 -0.15 16.26
N GLU A 203 -3.06 -1.48 16.24
CA GLU A 203 -2.87 -2.26 17.45
C GLU A 203 -1.45 -2.03 18.00
N ASP A 204 -1.28 -2.29 19.29
CA ASP A 204 -0.09 -2.04 20.12
C ASP A 204 0.28 -0.56 20.44
N VAL A 205 0.68 -0.38 21.70
CA VAL A 205 1.01 0.89 22.35
C VAL A 205 2.50 1.21 22.24
N SER A 206 3.36 0.22 22.00
CA SER A 206 4.79 0.46 21.73
C SER A 206 4.99 1.36 20.50
N THR A 207 4.10 1.22 19.51
CA THR A 207 4.04 2.00 18.28
C THR A 207 3.78 3.49 18.51
N ARG A 208 3.28 3.94 19.67
CA ARG A 208 2.99 5.38 19.91
C ARG A 208 4.23 6.26 19.97
N LYS A 209 5.34 5.75 20.53
CA LYS A 209 6.63 6.46 20.51
C LYS A 209 7.28 6.40 19.12
N ALA A 210 6.91 5.38 18.36
CA ALA A 210 7.29 5.15 16.98
C ALA A 210 6.50 6.08 16.02
N LEU A 211 5.20 6.29 16.20
CA LEU A 211 4.35 7.19 15.38
C LEU A 211 4.77 8.68 15.41
N LEU A 212 5.61 9.07 16.38
CA LEU A 212 6.18 10.41 16.50
C LEU A 212 7.72 10.45 16.27
N SER A 213 8.35 9.32 15.89
CA SER A 213 9.80 9.26 15.59
C SER A 213 10.21 8.29 14.45
N LEU A 214 9.27 7.53 13.89
CA LEU A 214 9.42 6.75 12.67
C LEU A 214 9.07 7.62 11.47
N LYS A 215 10.06 7.84 10.63
CA LYS A 215 9.98 7.62 9.17
C LYS A 215 8.56 7.36 8.63
N SER A 216 7.81 8.42 8.35
CA SER A 216 6.58 8.35 7.57
C SER A 216 6.92 8.17 6.08
N TRP A 217 7.49 7.02 5.73
CA TRP A 217 7.63 6.57 4.34
C TRP A 217 6.24 6.20 3.82
N GLY A 218 5.54 7.19 3.28
CA GLY A 218 4.19 7.05 2.75
C GLY A 218 3.80 8.32 2.03
N HIS A 219 4.15 8.41 0.74
CA HIS A 219 3.73 9.41 -0.26
C HIS A 219 4.06 10.90 0.00
N TYR A 220 4.19 11.34 1.25
CA TYR A 220 4.52 12.69 1.70
C TYR A 220 5.88 13.18 1.19
N ASP A 221 6.94 12.35 1.28
CA ASP A 221 8.25 12.69 0.72
C ASP A 221 8.19 12.80 -0.82
N GLY A 222 7.32 12.02 -1.47
CA GLY A 222 7.02 12.14 -2.90
C GLY A 222 6.36 13.47 -3.25
N ALA A 223 5.35 13.88 -2.46
CA ALA A 223 4.76 15.21 -2.58
C ALA A 223 5.81 16.31 -2.37
N MET A 224 6.64 16.23 -1.33
CA MET A 224 7.70 17.20 -1.05
C MET A 224 8.78 17.27 -2.15
N VAL A 225 9.06 16.17 -2.85
CA VAL A 225 9.94 16.17 -4.02
C VAL A 225 9.29 16.88 -5.21
N ILE A 226 7.99 16.63 -5.46
CA ILE A 226 7.28 17.26 -6.57
C ILE A 226 7.03 18.77 -6.28
N LEU A 227 6.71 19.14 -5.04
CA LEU A 227 6.60 20.53 -4.57
C LEU A 227 7.92 21.31 -4.73
N LYS A 228 9.09 20.64 -4.68
CA LYS A 228 10.40 21.27 -4.94
C LYS A 228 10.71 21.47 -6.43
N ILE A 229 9.90 20.92 -7.32
CA ILE A 229 10.12 20.94 -8.78
C ILE A 229 9.13 21.90 -9.48
N CYS A 230 8.09 22.38 -8.80
CA CYS A 230 7.00 23.14 -9.42
C CYS A 230 6.68 24.44 -8.69
N ASP A 231 6.79 25.55 -9.42
CA ASP A 231 6.16 26.81 -9.05
C ASP A 231 4.65 26.67 -9.27
N PHE A 232 3.88 26.79 -8.19
CA PHE A 232 2.42 26.81 -8.28
C PHE A 232 1.97 28.18 -8.78
N GLY A 233 1.15 28.18 -9.84
CA GLY A 233 0.63 29.38 -10.49
C GLY A 233 -0.46 30.10 -9.68
N GLU A 234 -0.15 30.45 -8.43
CA GLU A 234 -0.96 31.28 -7.57
C GLU A 234 -0.53 32.75 -7.67
N ASP A 235 -1.49 33.67 -7.73
CA ASP A 235 -1.26 35.11 -7.80
C ASP A 235 -1.70 35.81 -6.50
N GLY A 236 -0.86 36.74 -6.01
CA GLY A 236 -1.21 37.63 -4.88
C GLY A 236 -1.04 37.00 -3.49
N HIS A 237 -1.92 37.35 -2.55
CA HIS A 237 -1.78 37.01 -1.12
C HIS A 237 -1.89 35.52 -0.78
N GLU A 238 -2.28 34.67 -1.73
CA GLU A 238 -2.37 33.22 -1.53
C GLU A 238 -0.97 32.60 -1.59
N LEU A 239 -0.21 32.92 -2.66
CA LEU A 239 1.19 32.57 -2.84
C LEU A 239 2.09 33.02 -1.66
N GLU A 240 1.82 34.18 -1.06
CA GLU A 240 2.59 34.70 0.08
C GLU A 240 2.51 33.78 1.31
N TYR A 241 1.32 33.25 1.63
CA TYR A 241 1.14 32.35 2.77
C TYR A 241 1.54 30.92 2.46
N ASP A 242 1.31 30.43 1.23
CA ASP A 242 1.79 29.11 0.83
C ASP A 242 3.34 29.07 0.84
N GLY A 243 4.00 30.15 0.43
CA GLY A 243 5.44 30.35 0.61
C GLY A 243 5.89 30.28 2.07
N VAL A 244 5.13 30.87 3.01
CA VAL A 244 5.39 30.76 4.45
C VAL A 244 5.16 29.34 4.98
N VAL A 245 4.07 28.66 4.58
CA VAL A 245 3.73 27.30 5.00
C VAL A 245 4.79 26.31 4.53
N VAL A 246 5.13 26.32 3.24
CA VAL A 246 6.14 25.41 2.66
C VAL A 246 7.51 25.61 3.31
N ARG A 247 7.94 26.86 3.53
CA ARG A 247 9.20 27.14 4.25
C ARG A 247 9.14 26.70 5.70
N THR A 248 8.02 26.90 6.41
CA THR A 248 7.82 26.42 7.79
C THR A 248 7.93 24.90 7.88
N ILE A 249 7.34 24.16 6.95
CA ILE A 249 7.41 22.68 6.90
C ILE A 249 8.84 22.22 6.62
N ASN A 250 9.54 22.83 5.66
CA ASN A 250 10.94 22.53 5.37
C ASN A 250 11.85 22.82 6.57
N LEU A 251 11.62 23.93 7.28
CA LEU A 251 12.35 24.30 8.49
C LEU A 251 12.09 23.30 9.62
N HIS A 252 10.82 22.90 9.84
CA HIS A 252 10.45 21.88 10.83
C HIS A 252 11.15 20.55 10.57
N HIS A 253 11.14 20.07 9.33
CA HIS A 253 11.81 18.84 8.91
C HIS A 253 13.34 18.95 9.06
N THR A 254 13.92 20.11 8.74
CA THR A 254 15.36 20.36 8.91
C THR A 254 15.75 20.26 10.39
N VAL A 255 15.03 20.96 11.27
CA VAL A 255 15.27 20.96 12.72
C VAL A 255 15.04 19.58 13.35
N ALA A 256 14.00 18.85 12.93
CA ALA A 256 13.73 17.49 13.41
C ALA A 256 14.83 16.48 13.02
N ASN A 257 15.53 16.70 11.89
CA ASN A 257 16.63 15.85 11.44
C ASN A 257 18.01 16.26 11.99
N LEU A 258 18.11 17.31 12.80
CA LEU A 258 19.33 17.65 13.55
C LEU A 258 19.57 16.61 14.65
N LYS A 259 20.15 15.46 14.28
CA LYS A 259 20.64 14.47 15.24
C LYS A 259 21.62 15.14 16.20
N SER A 260 21.57 14.72 17.47
CA SER A 260 22.40 15.14 18.61
C SER A 260 23.90 14.87 18.43
N THR A 261 24.48 15.47 17.40
CA THR A 261 25.85 15.29 16.94
C THR A 261 26.64 16.47 17.49
N LEU A 262 27.62 16.21 18.36
CA LEU A 262 28.40 17.19 19.13
C LEU A 262 29.30 18.15 18.29
N LEU A 263 28.99 18.33 17.01
CA LEU A 263 29.84 18.91 15.97
C LEU A 263 29.05 19.82 15.00
N GLN A 264 28.02 20.51 15.49
CA GLN A 264 27.36 21.60 14.75
C GLN A 264 27.78 22.96 15.32
N SER A 265 27.98 23.94 14.43
CA SER A 265 28.39 25.28 14.85
C SER A 265 27.21 26.07 15.43
N ASN A 266 27.45 26.83 16.50
CA ASN A 266 26.44 27.73 17.08
C ASN A 266 25.91 28.79 16.09
N LEU A 267 26.60 29.02 14.97
CA LEU A 267 26.14 29.88 13.87
C LEU A 267 24.96 29.26 13.12
N GLN A 268 25.00 27.96 12.84
CA GLN A 268 23.94 27.25 12.10
C GLN A 268 22.65 27.11 12.92
N ILE A 269 22.78 26.88 14.23
CA ILE A 269 21.63 26.86 15.15
C ILE A 269 20.97 28.25 15.20
N LYS A 270 21.77 29.32 15.25
CA LYS A 270 21.26 30.71 15.23
C LYS A 270 20.55 31.07 13.92
N SER A 271 21.07 30.66 12.76
CA SER A 271 20.41 30.97 11.48
C SER A 271 19.04 30.29 11.34
N LEU A 272 18.90 29.05 11.81
CA LEU A 272 17.61 28.34 11.81
C LEU A 272 16.60 28.96 12.79
N ALA A 273 17.06 29.44 13.95
CA ALA A 273 16.19 30.16 14.89
C ALA A 273 15.75 31.53 14.34
N MET A 274 16.62 32.22 13.60
CA MET A 274 16.29 33.48 12.89
C MET A 274 15.28 33.23 11.77
N GLU A 275 15.45 32.19 10.95
CA GLU A 275 14.47 31.86 9.90
C GLU A 275 13.06 31.58 10.47
N ALA A 276 12.97 30.94 11.64
CA ALA A 276 11.68 30.76 12.32
C ALA A 276 11.02 32.08 12.75
N ILE A 277 11.82 33.09 13.10
CA ILE A 277 11.34 34.44 13.48
C ILE A 277 10.91 35.20 12.22
N ASP A 278 11.73 35.20 11.17
CA ASP A 278 11.43 35.85 9.89
C ASP A 278 10.11 35.31 9.28
N LEU A 279 9.86 34.01 9.40
CA LEU A 279 8.61 33.37 8.98
C LEU A 279 7.41 33.74 9.87
N ASP A 280 7.60 33.87 11.19
CA ASP A 280 6.57 34.36 12.13
C ASP A 280 6.20 35.82 11.84
N GLU A 281 7.16 36.66 11.45
CA GLU A 281 6.95 38.05 11.02
C GLU A 281 6.27 38.13 9.64
N ALA A 282 6.70 37.34 8.66
CA ALA A 282 6.05 37.26 7.35
C ALA A 282 4.57 36.82 7.48
N LEU A 283 4.27 35.83 8.32
CA LEU A 283 2.92 35.36 8.60
C LEU A 283 2.04 36.44 9.26
N GLN A 284 2.63 37.29 10.11
CA GLN A 284 1.94 38.44 10.71
C GLN A 284 1.70 39.55 9.70
N ALA A 285 2.67 39.84 8.82
CA ALA A 285 2.52 40.82 7.75
C ALA A 285 1.43 40.39 6.75
N TRP A 286 1.37 39.11 6.39
CA TRP A 286 0.27 38.54 5.60
C TRP A 286 -1.08 38.70 6.30
N ALA A 287 -1.18 38.28 7.58
CA ALA A 287 -2.43 38.37 8.34
C ALA A 287 -2.93 39.82 8.54
N ALA A 288 -2.03 40.81 8.50
CA ALA A 288 -2.36 42.23 8.55
C ALA A 288 -2.86 42.80 7.20
N GLN A 289 -2.53 42.16 6.07
CA GLN A 289 -3.00 42.55 4.73
C GLN A 289 -4.36 41.96 4.37
N ILE A 290 -4.78 40.88 5.05
CA ILE A 290 -6.11 40.30 4.92
C ILE A 290 -7.18 41.37 5.18
N ALA A 291 -8.07 41.56 4.20
CA ALA A 291 -9.06 42.62 4.24
C ALA A 291 -10.00 42.53 5.46
N ALA A 292 -10.45 43.70 5.95
CA ALA A 292 -11.35 43.86 7.09
C ALA A 292 -12.61 42.96 7.12
N PRO A 293 -13.20 42.49 6.00
CA PRO A 293 -14.28 41.51 6.04
C PRO A 293 -13.96 40.18 6.74
N TRP A 294 -12.69 39.77 6.85
CA TRP A 294 -12.26 38.53 7.53
C TRP A 294 -11.75 38.78 8.97
N SER A 295 -11.50 40.03 9.36
CA SER A 295 -10.89 40.39 10.65
C SER A 295 -11.89 40.50 11.82
N SER A 296 -13.14 40.13 11.61
CA SER A 296 -14.24 40.21 12.59
C SER A 296 -14.18 39.11 13.66
N ARG A 297 -13.06 39.03 14.39
CA ARG A 297 -12.87 38.22 15.60
C ARG A 297 -13.43 38.97 16.80
N CYS A 298 -14.62 38.63 17.26
CA CYS A 298 -15.21 39.20 18.48
C CYS A 298 -15.06 38.22 19.65
N GLN A 299 -14.72 38.74 20.84
CA GLN A 299 -14.56 37.94 22.05
C GLN A 299 -15.87 37.90 22.84
N HIS A 300 -16.42 36.70 23.05
CA HIS A 300 -17.65 36.48 23.83
C HIS A 300 -17.35 35.64 25.07
N MET A 301 -18.04 35.96 26.17
CA MET A 301 -17.99 35.19 27.41
C MET A 301 -19.25 34.30 27.52
N LEU A 302 -19.05 33.01 27.80
CA LEU A 302 -20.11 32.03 28.00
C LEU A 302 -20.82 32.27 29.34
N LEU A 303 -21.90 33.05 29.32
CA LEU A 303 -22.69 33.41 30.50
C LEU A 303 -23.67 32.30 30.92
N ALA A 304 -23.64 31.83 32.17
CA ALA A 304 -24.41 30.70 32.70
C ALA A 304 -25.95 30.86 32.81
N LYS A 305 -26.60 31.66 31.95
CA LYS A 305 -28.02 32.05 32.07
C LYS A 305 -29.04 30.91 31.94
N HIS A 306 -28.68 29.75 31.38
CA HIS A 306 -29.61 28.62 31.14
C HIS A 306 -29.06 27.23 31.55
N GLY A 307 -28.16 27.18 32.54
CA GLY A 307 -27.60 25.93 33.09
C GLY A 307 -26.12 25.71 32.78
N PRO A 308 -25.52 24.60 33.26
CA PRO A 308 -24.11 24.30 33.04
C PRO A 308 -23.81 24.03 31.56
N TRP A 309 -22.76 24.67 31.05
CA TRP A 309 -22.27 24.51 29.68
C TRP A 309 -21.55 23.17 29.51
N PRO A 310 -21.60 22.53 28.32
CA PRO A 310 -20.93 21.26 28.07
C PRO A 310 -19.41 21.44 28.00
N THR A 311 -18.73 21.29 29.13
CA THR A 311 -17.25 21.40 29.28
C THR A 311 -16.45 20.47 28.37
N GLN A 312 -17.07 19.40 27.86
CA GLN A 312 -16.48 18.51 26.87
C GLN A 312 -15.99 19.24 25.60
N HIS A 313 -16.71 20.28 25.18
CA HIS A 313 -16.56 20.89 23.84
C HIS A 313 -16.05 22.33 23.84
N PHE A 314 -15.76 22.87 25.02
CA PHE A 314 -15.32 24.24 25.25
C PHE A 314 -14.23 24.24 26.33
N TYR A 315 -12.99 24.57 25.96
CA TYR A 315 -11.86 24.61 26.90
C TYR A 315 -11.95 25.78 27.89
N SER A 316 -12.43 26.94 27.43
CA SER A 316 -12.49 28.19 28.18
C SER A 316 -13.91 28.75 28.21
N SER A 317 -14.21 29.56 29.23
CA SER A 317 -15.41 30.42 29.26
C SER A 317 -15.37 31.56 28.24
N THR A 318 -14.22 31.78 27.59
CA THR A 318 -14.05 32.72 26.48
C THR A 318 -14.06 31.96 25.15
N VAL A 319 -14.89 32.42 24.20
CA VAL A 319 -14.93 31.92 22.82
C VAL A 319 -14.84 33.08 21.83
N TYR A 320 -14.40 32.81 20.61
CA TYR A 320 -14.37 33.78 19.52
C TYR A 320 -15.44 33.49 18.49
N SER A 321 -16.15 34.53 18.10
CA SER A 321 -17.06 34.52 16.95
C SER A 321 -16.39 35.14 15.74
N TYR A 322 -16.87 34.75 14.56
CA TYR A 322 -16.38 35.19 13.26
C TYR A 322 -17.56 35.41 12.32
N ARG A 323 -17.36 36.15 11.22
CA ARG A 323 -18.42 36.32 10.20
C ARG A 323 -18.93 34.99 9.62
N THR A 324 -18.06 33.99 9.47
CA THR A 324 -18.39 32.65 8.95
C THR A 324 -17.53 31.59 9.64
N ALA A 325 -17.99 30.33 9.66
CA ALA A 325 -17.18 29.20 10.13
C ALA A 325 -15.88 29.04 9.31
N GLY A 326 -15.90 29.43 8.03
CA GLY A 326 -14.73 29.47 7.17
C GLY A 326 -13.64 30.43 7.64
N ASN A 327 -14.02 31.65 8.06
CA ASN A 327 -13.10 32.60 8.65
C ASN A 327 -12.51 32.07 9.97
N ALA A 328 -13.31 31.39 10.79
CA ALA A 328 -12.83 30.75 12.02
C ALA A 328 -11.81 29.62 11.75
N SER A 329 -12.01 28.84 10.68
CA SER A 329 -11.01 27.88 10.20
C SER A 329 -9.72 28.55 9.74
N ALA A 330 -9.81 29.71 9.06
CA ALA A 330 -8.65 30.52 8.66
C ALA A 330 -7.79 30.91 9.86
N TRP A 331 -8.43 31.50 10.87
CA TRP A 331 -7.76 31.90 12.10
C TRP A 331 -7.22 30.70 12.89
N SER A 332 -7.93 29.56 12.87
CA SER A 332 -7.45 28.32 13.48
C SER A 332 -6.15 27.80 12.82
N GLN A 333 -6.03 27.87 11.49
CA GLN A 333 -4.76 27.54 10.81
C GLN A 333 -3.66 28.54 11.12
N TYR A 334 -3.95 29.84 11.11
CA TYR A 334 -3.00 30.89 11.51
C TYR A 334 -2.43 30.66 12.92
N PHE A 335 -3.30 30.37 13.91
CA PHE A 335 -2.85 30.08 15.28
C PHE A 335 -1.95 28.84 15.31
N ALA A 336 -2.34 27.74 14.68
CA ALA A 336 -1.55 26.52 14.65
C ALA A 336 -0.19 26.68 13.95
N LEU A 337 -0.13 27.41 12.83
CA LEU A 337 1.11 27.69 12.12
C LEU A 337 2.07 28.54 12.95
N ARG A 338 1.55 29.55 13.68
CA ARG A 338 2.35 30.30 14.66
C ARG A 338 2.78 29.47 15.86
N MET A 339 1.95 28.57 16.37
CA MET A 339 2.33 27.62 17.42
C MET A 339 3.50 26.74 16.95
N LEU A 340 3.46 26.24 15.72
CA LEU A 340 4.54 25.44 15.12
C LEU A 340 5.84 26.26 14.99
N LEU A 341 5.79 27.47 14.42
CA LEU A 341 6.96 28.35 14.30
C LEU A 341 7.61 28.70 15.64
N ASN A 342 6.80 29.08 16.64
CA ASN A 342 7.31 29.40 17.98
C ASN A 342 7.87 28.13 18.67
N SER A 343 7.27 26.95 18.44
CA SER A 343 7.80 25.68 18.94
C SER A 343 9.13 25.29 18.27
N ILE A 344 9.31 25.55 16.98
CA ILE A 344 10.57 25.32 16.26
C ILE A 344 11.66 26.27 16.76
N CYS A 345 11.33 27.55 16.93
CA CYS A 345 12.25 28.55 17.48
C CYS A 345 12.72 28.14 18.88
N LEU A 346 11.80 27.76 19.78
CA LEU A 346 12.13 27.26 21.12
C LEU A 346 13.02 26.01 21.07
N ALA A 347 12.64 24.99 20.30
CA ALA A 347 13.42 23.75 20.17
C ALA A 347 14.84 23.97 19.62
N THR A 348 15.02 24.97 18.74
CA THR A 348 16.32 25.35 18.19
C THR A 348 17.14 26.14 19.21
N LEU A 349 16.52 27.09 19.92
CA LEU A 349 17.15 27.85 21.00
C LEU A 349 17.56 26.96 22.18
N ASP A 350 16.84 25.88 22.49
CA ASP A 350 17.20 24.92 23.53
C ASP A 350 18.55 24.21 23.25
N GLN A 351 18.94 24.07 21.98
CA GLN A 351 20.14 23.32 21.57
C GLN A 351 21.44 24.16 21.54
N SER A 352 21.36 25.50 21.62
CA SER A 352 22.55 26.35 21.57
C SER A 352 23.39 26.22 22.85
N THR A 353 24.69 25.96 22.72
CA THR A 353 25.60 25.88 23.88
C THR A 353 25.96 27.28 24.40
N ILE A 354 25.86 27.46 25.71
CA ILE A 354 26.00 28.77 26.37
C ILE A 354 27.48 29.19 26.44
N GLY A 355 27.87 30.14 25.60
CA GLY A 355 29.06 30.98 25.80
C GLY A 355 28.74 32.17 26.72
N SER A 356 29.65 32.54 27.60
CA SER A 356 29.39 33.38 28.79
C SER A 356 28.99 34.85 28.54
N GLU A 357 28.92 35.32 27.30
CA GLU A 357 28.66 36.73 26.96
C GLU A 357 27.33 36.97 26.22
N THR A 358 26.46 35.97 26.05
CA THR A 358 25.21 36.10 25.26
C THR A 358 23.92 35.64 25.97
N CYS A 359 23.90 35.58 27.31
CA CYS A 359 22.82 34.94 28.07
C CYS A 359 21.46 35.68 27.97
N HIS A 360 21.43 36.99 28.24
CA HIS A 360 20.18 37.69 28.56
C HIS A 360 19.23 37.88 27.36
N THR A 361 19.76 38.22 26.19
CA THR A 361 18.92 38.43 24.98
C THR A 361 18.26 37.13 24.51
N LEU A 362 18.94 36.00 24.64
CA LEU A 362 18.40 34.68 24.26
C LEU A 362 17.31 34.22 25.25
N GLU A 363 17.48 34.48 26.55
CA GLU A 363 16.43 34.23 27.56
C GLU A 363 15.18 35.09 27.32
N MET A 364 15.37 36.37 26.97
CA MET A 364 14.26 37.25 26.59
C MET A 364 13.51 36.74 25.35
N HIS A 365 14.23 36.29 24.31
CA HIS A 365 13.59 35.71 23.12
C HIS A 365 12.85 34.40 23.43
N ARG A 366 13.42 33.52 24.26
CA ARG A 366 12.72 32.30 24.74
C ARG A 366 11.43 32.63 25.49
N MET A 367 11.47 33.60 26.42
CA MET A 367 10.29 34.03 27.19
C MET A 367 9.20 34.62 26.28
N GLN A 368 9.58 35.41 25.27
CA GLN A 368 8.65 35.94 24.27
C GLN A 368 8.01 34.83 23.43
N CYS A 369 8.78 33.84 22.97
CA CYS A 369 8.26 32.71 22.19
C CYS A 369 7.29 31.84 23.02
N ASP A 370 7.60 31.58 24.29
CA ASP A 370 6.71 30.82 25.19
C ASP A 370 5.40 31.58 25.46
N THR A 371 5.49 32.90 25.66
CA THR A 371 4.31 33.78 25.83
C THR A 371 3.44 33.80 24.56
N ARG A 372 4.05 33.93 23.38
CA ARG A 372 3.36 33.87 22.07
C ARG A 372 2.69 32.50 21.87
N LEU A 373 3.41 31.41 22.14
CA LEU A 373 2.89 30.04 22.01
C LEU A 373 1.62 29.82 22.83
N ARG A 374 1.60 30.24 24.10
CA ARG A 374 0.41 30.17 24.96
C ARG A 374 -0.75 30.99 24.39
N ALA A 375 -0.50 32.24 24.00
CA ALA A 375 -1.52 33.12 23.44
C ALA A 375 -2.14 32.58 22.12
N MET A 376 -1.34 31.91 21.28
CA MET A 376 -1.85 31.23 20.08
C MET A 376 -2.64 29.97 20.44
N SER A 377 -2.21 29.20 21.44
CA SER A 377 -2.92 28.02 21.95
C SER A 377 -4.31 28.37 22.49
N ASP A 378 -4.40 29.40 23.33
CA ASP A 378 -5.67 29.93 23.84
C ASP A 378 -6.55 30.47 22.70
N GLY A 379 -5.93 31.15 21.73
CA GLY A 379 -6.63 31.67 20.56
C GLY A 379 -7.25 30.57 19.69
N LEU A 380 -6.52 29.47 19.47
CA LEU A 380 -7.01 28.28 18.78
C LEU A 380 -8.17 27.63 19.57
N ALA A 381 -7.99 27.41 20.87
CA ALA A 381 -9.00 26.78 21.73
C ALA A 381 -10.32 27.58 21.78
N ALA A 382 -10.25 28.92 21.73
CA ALA A 382 -11.42 29.80 21.63
C ALA A 382 -12.10 29.81 20.25
N SER A 383 -11.38 29.43 19.18
CA SER A 383 -11.86 29.48 17.78
C SER A 383 -12.54 28.19 17.32
N ILE A 384 -12.01 27.04 17.76
CA ILE A 384 -12.47 25.70 17.35
C ILE A 384 -13.99 25.48 17.54
N PRO A 385 -14.64 25.92 18.64
CA PRO A 385 -16.08 25.69 18.80
C PRO A 385 -16.94 26.45 17.76
N PHE A 386 -16.47 27.60 17.24
CA PHE A 386 -17.16 28.34 16.19
C PHE A 386 -16.87 27.77 14.79
N SER A 387 -15.63 27.36 14.50
CA SER A 387 -15.31 26.71 13.21
C SER A 387 -16.02 25.37 13.03
N LEU A 388 -16.44 24.73 14.13
CA LEU A 388 -17.26 23.51 14.15
C LEU A 388 -18.77 23.78 14.29
N GLU A 389 -19.22 25.05 14.20
CA GLU A 389 -20.63 25.50 14.31
C GLU A 389 -21.36 25.04 15.59
N ARG A 390 -20.64 24.83 16.71
CA ARG A 390 -21.23 24.37 17.99
C ARG A 390 -22.02 25.44 18.73
N PHE A 391 -21.85 26.71 18.35
CA PHE A 391 -22.62 27.82 18.84
C PHE A 391 -22.83 28.85 17.73
N LYS A 392 -23.88 29.64 17.87
CA LYS A 392 -24.22 30.78 17.02
C LYS A 392 -24.24 32.04 17.90
N VAL A 393 -24.07 33.20 17.28
CA VAL A 393 -24.19 34.50 17.93
C VAL A 393 -25.38 35.20 17.30
N ASP A 394 -26.37 35.54 18.11
CA ASP A 394 -27.58 36.21 17.66
C ASP A 394 -27.35 37.73 17.51
N GLU A 395 -28.29 38.45 16.88
CA GLU A 395 -28.17 39.90 16.64
C GLU A 395 -28.01 40.72 17.95
N ASP A 396 -28.57 40.23 19.06
CA ASP A 396 -28.43 40.80 20.42
C ASP A 396 -27.07 40.50 21.10
N ASN A 397 -26.09 39.94 20.36
CA ASN A 397 -24.80 39.44 20.86
C ASN A 397 -24.90 38.29 21.89
N THR A 398 -26.06 37.63 21.98
CA THR A 398 -26.24 36.42 22.80
C THR A 398 -25.63 35.20 22.13
N VAL A 399 -25.10 34.28 22.94
CA VAL A 399 -24.51 33.02 22.48
C VAL A 399 -25.50 31.88 22.66
N THR A 400 -25.93 31.27 21.55
CA THR A 400 -26.85 30.13 21.51
C THR A 400 -26.09 28.85 21.17
N LEU A 401 -26.25 27.79 21.96
CA LEU A 401 -25.65 26.48 21.68
C LEU A 401 -26.42 25.73 20.59
N ASP A 402 -25.73 25.21 19.59
CA ASP A 402 -26.30 24.17 18.74
C ASP A 402 -26.15 22.82 19.43
N ARG A 403 -27.25 22.31 19.99
CA ARG A 403 -27.31 21.01 20.66
C ARG A 403 -27.75 19.87 19.72
N SER A 404 -27.97 20.16 18.44
CA SER A 404 -28.77 19.31 17.55
C SER A 404 -28.12 18.95 16.22
N GLU A 405 -27.22 19.76 15.68
CA GLU A 405 -26.57 19.46 14.41
C GLU A 405 -25.35 18.54 14.57
N SER A 406 -25.27 17.51 13.72
CA SER A 406 -24.05 16.73 13.54
C SER A 406 -23.03 17.57 12.79
N ILE A 407 -21.84 17.75 13.38
CA ILE A 407 -20.71 18.48 12.76
C ILE A 407 -20.50 18.02 11.32
N LYS A 408 -20.55 18.97 10.39
CA LYS A 408 -20.42 18.72 8.94
C LYS A 408 -18.99 18.21 8.64
N PRO A 409 -18.78 17.10 7.90
CA PRO A 409 -17.45 16.50 7.78
C PRO A 409 -16.39 17.39 7.12
N TYR A 410 -16.78 18.32 6.25
CA TYR A 410 -15.85 19.32 5.70
C TYR A 410 -15.34 20.32 6.75
N LEU A 411 -16.18 20.74 7.72
CA LEU A 411 -15.75 21.58 8.85
C LEU A 411 -14.79 20.81 9.76
N ALA A 412 -15.11 19.54 10.04
CA ALA A 412 -14.23 18.66 10.79
C ALA A 412 -12.85 18.52 10.12
N SER A 413 -12.81 18.32 8.79
CA SER A 413 -11.57 18.22 8.02
C SER A 413 -10.68 19.47 8.14
N MET A 414 -11.26 20.67 8.12
CA MET A 414 -10.50 21.93 8.27
C MET A 414 -9.91 22.11 9.68
N ALA A 415 -10.54 21.53 10.71
CA ALA A 415 -10.06 21.62 12.10
C ALA A 415 -9.03 20.53 12.47
N VAL A 416 -8.91 19.44 11.69
CA VAL A 416 -7.96 18.34 11.96
C VAL A 416 -6.52 18.83 12.04
N TRP A 417 -6.00 19.54 11.03
CA TRP A 417 -4.58 19.93 11.02
C TRP A 417 -4.20 20.88 12.17
N PRO A 418 -4.97 21.95 12.47
CA PRO A 418 -4.71 22.79 13.64
C PRO A 418 -4.69 22.02 14.97
N LEU A 419 -5.66 21.11 15.17
CA LEU A 419 -5.74 20.28 16.37
C LEU A 419 -4.58 19.28 16.45
N THR A 420 -4.14 18.71 15.32
CA THR A 420 -2.97 17.82 15.27
C THR A 420 -1.71 18.56 15.74
N ILE A 421 -1.42 19.75 15.20
CA ILE A 421 -0.26 20.56 15.63
C ILE A 421 -0.35 20.90 17.12
N ALA A 422 -1.51 21.35 17.60
CA ALA A 422 -1.70 21.69 19.01
C ALA A 422 -1.58 20.46 19.94
N SER A 423 -1.96 19.27 19.47
CA SER A 423 -1.88 18.03 20.25
C SER A 423 -0.46 17.49 20.46
N THR A 424 0.50 17.86 19.59
CA THR A 424 1.87 17.33 19.60
C THR A 424 2.89 18.25 20.27
N ILE A 425 2.64 19.56 20.34
CA ILE A 425 3.56 20.53 20.98
C ILE A 425 3.57 20.29 22.50
N SER A 426 4.73 19.91 23.04
CA SER A 426 4.91 19.52 24.45
C SER A 426 4.98 20.68 25.45
N ARG A 427 5.07 21.93 24.96
CA ARG A 427 5.26 23.15 25.77
C ARG A 427 3.96 23.91 26.10
N ILE A 428 2.80 23.42 25.68
CA ILE A 428 1.50 23.97 26.11
C ILE A 428 1.00 23.30 27.39
N ASP A 429 -0.03 23.86 28.02
CA ASP A 429 -0.64 23.27 29.22
C ASP A 429 -1.16 21.84 28.96
N ALA A 430 -0.91 20.93 29.89
CA ALA A 430 -1.23 19.50 29.73
C ALA A 430 -2.75 19.24 29.66
N THR A 431 -3.57 20.03 30.34
CA THR A 431 -5.04 19.91 30.28
C THR A 431 -5.57 20.43 28.94
N GLN A 432 -4.99 21.53 28.43
CA GLN A 432 -5.29 22.06 27.10
C GLN A 432 -4.87 21.10 25.98
N GLN A 433 -3.68 20.50 26.08
CA GLN A 433 -3.21 19.49 25.13
C GLN A 433 -4.12 18.25 25.12
N GLN A 434 -4.57 17.80 26.30
CA GLN A 434 -5.49 16.67 26.40
C GLN A 434 -6.88 17.00 25.85
N TRP A 435 -7.35 18.25 26.01
CA TRP A 435 -8.58 18.72 25.37
C TRP A 435 -8.46 18.71 23.83
N PHE A 436 -7.35 19.22 23.26
CA PHE A 436 -7.11 19.13 21.82
C PHE A 436 -7.08 17.68 21.31
N LYS A 437 -6.49 16.74 22.06
CA LYS A 437 -6.49 15.30 21.73
C LYS A 437 -7.88 14.67 21.76
N SER A 438 -8.71 15.03 22.75
CA SER A 438 -10.12 14.61 22.85
C SER A 438 -10.94 15.09 21.65
N GLU A 439 -10.80 16.36 21.29
CA GLU A 439 -11.45 16.96 20.12
C GLU A 439 -10.98 16.34 18.81
N LEU A 440 -9.68 16.18 18.61
CA LEU A 440 -9.10 15.50 17.45
C LEU A 440 -9.64 14.07 17.29
N GLY A 441 -9.75 13.32 18.39
CA GLY A 441 -10.35 11.97 18.38
C GLY A 441 -11.85 11.95 18.15
N ALA A 442 -12.57 13.02 18.48
CA ALA A 442 -13.98 13.18 18.09
C ALA A 442 -14.12 13.46 16.59
N LEU A 443 -13.28 14.32 16.02
CA LEU A 443 -13.28 14.65 14.59
C LEU A 443 -12.82 13.48 13.71
N GLY A 444 -11.85 12.67 14.14
CA GLY A 444 -11.40 11.49 13.38
C GLY A 444 -12.55 10.52 13.02
N ARG A 445 -13.52 10.35 13.93
CA ARG A 445 -14.72 9.53 13.69
C ARG A 445 -15.69 10.13 12.66
N ILE A 446 -15.63 11.44 12.45
CA ILE A 446 -16.47 12.20 11.51
C ILE A 446 -15.79 12.26 10.13
N THR A 447 -14.47 12.45 10.09
CA THR A 447 -13.69 12.49 8.85
C THR A 447 -13.43 11.11 8.26
N GLY A 448 -13.54 10.03 9.06
CA GLY A 448 -13.20 8.66 8.66
C GLY A 448 -11.70 8.36 8.80
N ASP A 449 -11.00 9.07 9.69
CA ASP A 449 -9.57 8.94 9.92
C ASP A 449 -9.27 7.99 11.10
N GLY A 450 -8.86 6.76 10.78
CA GLY A 450 -8.62 5.69 11.74
C GLY A 450 -7.52 6.00 12.76
N VAL A 451 -6.43 6.64 12.33
CA VAL A 451 -5.34 7.07 13.23
C VAL A 451 -5.88 8.05 14.27
N LEU A 452 -6.61 9.08 13.83
CA LEU A 452 -7.09 10.13 14.73
C LEU A 452 -8.11 9.62 15.75
N THR A 453 -8.95 8.62 15.41
CA THR A 453 -9.95 8.07 16.38
C THR A 453 -9.35 7.60 17.72
N HIS A 454 -8.06 7.24 17.73
CA HIS A 454 -7.32 6.73 18.89
C HIS A 454 -6.54 7.80 19.68
N ALA A 455 -6.61 9.08 19.28
CA ALA A 455 -5.94 10.19 19.97
C ALA A 455 -6.37 10.35 21.45
N ASN A 456 -7.57 9.86 21.80
CA ASN A 456 -8.16 9.98 23.13
C ASN A 456 -7.80 8.83 24.10
N ASN A 457 -6.74 8.06 23.85
CA ASN A 457 -6.30 6.93 24.70
C ASN A 457 -5.55 7.38 25.99
N GLY A 458 -6.15 8.32 26.73
CA GLY A 458 -5.76 8.76 28.07
C GLY A 458 -7.01 9.04 28.92
N PRO A 459 -6.90 9.11 30.26
CA PRO A 459 -8.06 9.38 31.12
C PRO A 459 -8.71 10.73 30.76
N PRO A 460 -10.03 10.87 30.90
CA PRO A 460 -10.72 12.11 30.58
C PRO A 460 -10.17 13.26 31.44
N ALA A 461 -9.85 14.38 30.80
CA ALA A 461 -9.37 15.56 31.50
C ALA A 461 -10.45 16.05 32.48
N ALA A 462 -10.13 16.11 33.76
CA ALA A 462 -10.92 16.87 34.72
C ALA A 462 -10.81 18.37 34.37
N PRO A 463 -11.91 19.14 34.43
CA PRO A 463 -11.84 20.59 34.24
C PRO A 463 -10.97 21.23 35.32
N ASN A 464 -10.39 22.39 34.98
CA ASN A 464 -9.44 23.14 35.80
C ASN A 464 -9.99 23.36 37.24
N PRO A 465 -9.29 22.90 38.31
CA PRO A 465 -9.87 22.76 39.66
C PRO A 465 -10.01 24.07 40.46
N SER A 466 -10.04 25.23 39.80
CA SER A 466 -10.18 26.53 40.48
C SER A 466 -11.60 26.83 41.00
N THR A 467 -12.57 25.92 40.85
CA THR A 467 -13.89 26.01 41.48
C THR A 467 -14.46 24.68 42.04
N MET A 468 -14.59 24.65 43.37
CA MET A 468 -15.52 23.86 44.20
C MET A 468 -15.09 22.46 44.71
N SER A 469 -15.76 22.06 45.80
CA SER A 469 -15.27 21.24 46.93
C SER A 469 -15.60 19.74 46.84
N PRO A 470 -14.98 18.87 47.67
CA PRO A 470 -15.08 17.41 47.51
C PRO A 470 -16.30 16.78 48.20
N SER A 471 -16.78 15.67 47.63
CA SER A 471 -17.61 14.66 48.32
C SER A 471 -17.28 13.27 47.76
N ALA A 472 -17.36 12.24 48.60
CA ALA A 472 -16.76 10.92 48.37
C ALA A 472 -17.77 9.83 48.01
N ALA A 473 -17.32 8.80 47.28
CA ALA A 473 -18.01 7.53 47.08
C ALA A 473 -16.98 6.37 46.95
N PRO A 474 -17.33 5.11 47.29
CA PRO A 474 -16.36 4.09 47.70
C PRO A 474 -15.87 3.15 46.56
N PRO A 475 -14.79 2.38 46.78
CA PRO A 475 -14.29 1.40 45.83
C PRO A 475 -15.07 0.08 45.89
N LEU A 476 -15.17 -0.60 44.73
CA LEU A 476 -15.62 -1.99 44.63
C LEU A 476 -14.52 -2.84 43.96
N THR A 477 -14.28 -4.01 44.51
CA THR A 477 -13.26 -4.98 44.09
C THR A 477 -13.70 -5.82 42.89
N PRO A 478 -12.77 -6.23 42.00
CA PRO A 478 -13.07 -7.17 40.91
C PRO A 478 -13.14 -8.62 41.41
N PRO A 479 -13.92 -9.49 40.75
CA PRO A 479 -13.90 -10.94 41.00
C PRO A 479 -12.81 -11.65 40.18
N HIS A 480 -12.19 -12.69 40.78
CA HIS A 480 -11.69 -13.86 40.04
C HIS A 480 -12.94 -14.68 39.60
N SER A 481 -13.02 -15.49 38.54
CA SER A 481 -12.04 -16.30 37.80
C SER A 481 -12.68 -16.73 36.44
N ASP A 482 -12.22 -17.65 35.57
CA ASP A 482 -11.10 -18.63 35.48
C ASP A 482 -10.74 -18.83 33.97
N ASP A 483 -9.69 -19.61 33.70
CA ASP A 483 -9.39 -20.40 32.47
C ASP A 483 -9.16 -19.71 31.10
N ASP A 484 -7.89 -19.65 30.67
CA ASP A 484 -7.43 -20.30 29.44
C ASP A 484 -5.88 -20.45 29.44
N GLY A 485 -5.36 -21.53 28.83
CA GLY A 485 -4.00 -22.04 29.10
C GLY A 485 -2.83 -21.17 28.62
N ALA A 486 -1.95 -20.75 29.54
CA ALA A 486 -0.72 -20.03 29.23
C ALA A 486 0.50 -20.97 29.01
N VAL A 487 1.28 -20.69 27.97
CA VAL A 487 2.57 -21.35 27.71
C VAL A 487 3.65 -20.73 28.61
N ASP A 488 4.46 -21.57 29.28
CA ASP A 488 5.56 -21.09 30.14
C ASP A 488 6.76 -20.59 29.32
N PHE A 489 6.91 -19.26 29.24
CA PHE A 489 8.02 -18.59 28.56
C PHE A 489 9.35 -18.62 29.33
N ASN A 490 9.41 -19.18 30.55
CA ASN A 490 10.64 -19.28 31.35
C ASN A 490 11.33 -20.66 31.26
N ALA A 491 10.85 -21.57 30.41
CA ALA A 491 11.52 -22.84 30.17
C ALA A 491 12.95 -22.63 29.60
N PRO A 492 14.01 -23.14 30.24
CA PRO A 492 15.37 -22.89 29.78
C PRO A 492 15.64 -23.54 28.42
N LEU A 493 16.16 -22.74 27.49
CA LEU A 493 16.50 -23.15 26.12
C LEU A 493 17.39 -24.40 26.14
N LYS A 494 16.92 -25.50 25.52
CA LYS A 494 17.76 -26.69 25.30
C LYS A 494 18.99 -26.28 24.49
N LYS A 495 20.17 -26.55 25.06
CA LYS A 495 21.48 -26.27 24.45
C LYS A 495 21.52 -26.82 23.02
N ALA A 496 21.90 -25.99 22.05
CA ALA A 496 22.03 -26.41 20.66
C ALA A 496 22.99 -27.62 20.55
N PRO A 497 22.67 -28.63 19.73
CA PRO A 497 23.53 -29.80 19.58
C PRO A 497 24.85 -29.41 18.90
N THR A 498 25.96 -29.64 19.58
CA THR A 498 27.30 -29.46 19.01
C THR A 498 27.58 -30.58 18.01
N LEU A 499 27.57 -30.28 16.71
CA LEU A 499 28.00 -31.23 15.68
C LEU A 499 29.52 -31.40 15.75
N VAL A 500 30.00 -32.56 16.21
CA VAL A 500 31.43 -32.90 16.27
C VAL A 500 31.64 -34.38 15.89
N ALA A 501 31.99 -34.61 14.63
CA ALA A 501 32.90 -35.68 14.19
C ALA A 501 33.18 -35.51 12.68
N PRO A 502 34.43 -35.66 12.19
CA PRO A 502 34.67 -35.92 10.77
C PRO A 502 34.15 -37.32 10.39
N GLU A 503 33.86 -37.53 9.10
CA GLU A 503 33.38 -38.82 8.60
C GLU A 503 34.44 -39.92 8.78
N PRO A 504 34.05 -41.14 9.20
CA PRO A 504 35.00 -42.25 9.31
C PRO A 504 35.45 -42.71 7.91
N GLU A 505 36.76 -42.87 7.73
CA GLU A 505 37.44 -43.10 6.43
C GLU A 505 36.91 -44.27 5.58
N HIS A 506 36.13 -45.19 6.18
CA HIS A 506 35.62 -46.41 5.56
C HIS A 506 34.08 -46.52 5.63
N CYS A 507 33.36 -45.39 5.66
CA CYS A 507 31.90 -45.36 5.59
C CYS A 507 31.40 -45.95 4.25
N PRO A 508 30.46 -46.92 4.24
CA PRO A 508 29.91 -47.47 2.99
C PRO A 508 28.95 -46.50 2.26
N GLY A 509 28.65 -45.33 2.83
CA GLY A 509 27.62 -44.40 2.34
C GLY A 509 26.19 -44.84 2.71
N PRO A 510 25.21 -43.92 2.76
CA PRO A 510 23.84 -44.23 3.17
C PRO A 510 23.06 -45.08 2.16
N GLU A 511 23.39 -44.99 0.86
CA GLU A 511 22.70 -45.70 -0.22
C GLU A 511 23.17 -47.16 -0.40
N SER A 512 24.30 -47.54 0.21
CA SER A 512 24.83 -48.89 0.12
C SER A 512 23.93 -49.92 0.82
N GLU A 513 23.79 -51.11 0.24
CA GLU A 513 23.15 -52.25 0.91
C GLU A 513 23.73 -52.51 2.30
N ARG A 514 25.04 -52.23 2.50
CA ARG A 514 25.75 -52.38 3.78
C ARG A 514 25.63 -51.16 4.72
N ALA A 515 24.98 -50.08 4.33
CA ALA A 515 24.75 -48.91 5.17
C ALA A 515 24.04 -49.29 6.49
N GLY A 516 24.57 -48.84 7.63
CA GLY A 516 24.07 -49.18 8.97
C GLY A 516 24.39 -50.62 9.43
N GLN A 517 24.89 -51.48 8.54
CA GLN A 517 25.15 -52.91 8.79
C GLN A 517 26.64 -53.28 8.71
N ALA A 518 27.48 -52.46 8.09
CA ALA A 518 28.93 -52.66 8.04
C ALA A 518 29.61 -52.40 9.38
N ASP A 519 30.77 -53.03 9.60
CA ASP A 519 31.58 -52.85 10.81
C ASP A 519 31.99 -51.39 11.03
N SER A 520 32.25 -50.64 9.95
CA SER A 520 32.53 -49.20 9.98
C SER A 520 31.32 -48.32 10.33
N CYS A 521 30.11 -48.88 10.40
CA CYS A 521 28.93 -48.19 10.93
C CYS A 521 28.73 -48.41 12.44
N ALA A 522 29.47 -49.32 13.07
CA ALA A 522 29.30 -49.63 14.49
C ALA A 522 29.64 -48.41 15.37
N GLY A 523 28.67 -47.95 16.16
CA GLY A 523 28.82 -46.76 17.01
C GLY A 523 28.58 -45.42 16.29
N CYS A 524 28.22 -45.43 15.00
CA CYS A 524 27.78 -44.23 14.29
C CYS A 524 26.41 -43.78 14.82
N PRO A 525 26.20 -42.49 15.16
CA PRO A 525 24.89 -41.99 15.60
C PRO A 525 23.75 -42.25 14.61
N ASN A 526 24.08 -42.31 13.30
CA ASN A 526 23.12 -42.53 12.22
C ASN A 526 22.96 -44.01 11.84
N GLN A 527 23.59 -44.95 12.54
CA GLN A 527 23.62 -46.38 12.16
C GLN A 527 22.22 -46.96 11.91
N ALA A 528 21.28 -46.75 12.84
CA ALA A 528 19.90 -47.25 12.73
C ALA A 528 19.10 -46.59 11.58
N ILE A 529 19.40 -45.33 11.27
CA ILE A 529 18.78 -44.59 10.16
C ILE A 529 19.29 -45.17 8.83
N CYS A 530 20.60 -45.32 8.67
CA CYS A 530 21.20 -45.92 7.47
C CYS A 530 20.82 -47.40 7.27
N ALA A 531 20.50 -48.13 8.33
CA ALA A 531 20.00 -49.50 8.26
C ALA A 531 18.54 -49.60 7.82
N SER A 532 17.74 -48.54 8.00
CA SER A 532 16.29 -48.52 7.73
C SER A 532 15.89 -47.63 6.54
N ALA A 533 16.81 -46.82 6.00
CA ALA A 533 16.62 -46.07 4.78
C ALA A 533 16.35 -47.01 3.58
N PRO A 534 15.46 -46.65 2.64
CA PRO A 534 15.26 -47.40 1.40
C PRO A 534 16.57 -47.46 0.60
N LYS A 535 16.83 -48.61 -0.05
CA LYS A 535 18.09 -48.91 -0.72
C LYS A 535 17.88 -49.23 -2.19
N GLY A 536 18.84 -48.82 -3.01
CA GLY A 536 18.71 -48.84 -4.48
C GLY A 536 18.21 -47.49 -5.03
N PRO A 537 18.30 -47.30 -6.36
CA PRO A 537 17.84 -46.07 -7.01
C PRO A 537 16.33 -45.87 -6.84
N ASP A 538 15.92 -44.62 -6.73
CA ASP A 538 14.52 -44.26 -6.51
C ASP A 538 13.62 -44.78 -7.66
N PRO A 539 12.57 -45.54 -7.37
CA PRO A 539 11.75 -46.22 -8.39
C PRO A 539 10.99 -45.26 -9.31
N ASP A 540 10.92 -43.97 -8.98
CA ASP A 540 10.31 -42.95 -9.83
C ASP A 540 11.27 -42.40 -10.90
N ILE A 541 12.59 -42.61 -10.78
CA ILE A 541 13.58 -42.09 -11.74
C ILE A 541 13.32 -42.56 -13.20
N PRO A 542 13.00 -43.84 -13.48
CA PRO A 542 12.63 -44.27 -14.84
C PRO A 542 11.36 -43.59 -15.36
N LEU A 543 10.37 -43.34 -14.49
CA LEU A 543 9.12 -42.67 -14.87
C LEU A 543 9.34 -41.18 -15.18
N ILE A 544 10.27 -40.54 -14.48
CA ILE A 544 10.72 -39.17 -14.77
C ILE A 544 11.46 -39.11 -16.12
N ALA A 545 12.34 -40.08 -16.39
CA ALA A 545 13.03 -40.17 -17.68
C ALA A 545 12.05 -40.39 -18.86
N GLU A 546 11.01 -41.21 -18.67
CA GLU A 546 9.93 -41.38 -19.63
C GLU A 546 9.12 -40.08 -19.81
N ARG A 547 8.68 -39.44 -18.73
CA ARG A 547 7.89 -38.20 -18.78
C ARG A 547 8.63 -37.05 -19.46
N LEU A 548 9.93 -36.93 -19.24
CA LEU A 548 10.78 -35.86 -19.77
C LEU A 548 11.51 -36.24 -21.06
N SER A 549 11.13 -37.35 -21.71
CA SER A 549 11.68 -37.79 -22.99
C SER A 549 11.36 -36.83 -24.15
N GLY A 550 10.25 -36.09 -24.07
CA GLY A 550 9.86 -35.04 -25.02
C GLY A 550 10.61 -33.72 -24.85
N VAL A 551 11.41 -33.56 -23.80
CA VAL A 551 12.14 -32.32 -23.49
C VAL A 551 13.58 -32.44 -23.99
N LYS A 552 13.95 -31.68 -25.02
CA LYS A 552 15.28 -31.77 -25.66
C LYS A 552 16.40 -31.31 -24.73
N HIS A 553 16.36 -30.06 -24.27
CA HIS A 553 17.37 -29.48 -23.39
C HIS A 553 16.79 -29.12 -22.02
N LYS A 554 17.56 -29.39 -20.97
CA LYS A 554 17.20 -29.24 -19.55
C LYS A 554 18.29 -28.43 -18.85
N LEU A 555 17.97 -27.18 -18.53
CA LEU A 555 18.90 -26.15 -18.04
C LEU A 555 18.59 -25.81 -16.59
N LEU A 556 19.55 -25.97 -15.68
CA LEU A 556 19.41 -25.54 -14.29
C LEU A 556 19.88 -24.09 -14.14
N VAL A 557 19.13 -23.25 -13.42
CA VAL A 557 19.57 -21.89 -13.06
C VAL A 557 19.84 -21.83 -11.56
N LEU A 558 21.09 -21.58 -11.19
CA LEU A 558 21.60 -21.58 -9.81
C LEU A 558 22.14 -20.20 -9.42
N SER A 559 22.21 -19.94 -8.12
CA SER A 559 22.89 -18.75 -7.59
C SER A 559 23.40 -19.00 -6.17
N GLY A 560 24.66 -18.67 -5.89
CA GLY A 560 25.26 -18.89 -4.56
C GLY A 560 24.64 -18.05 -3.42
N LYS A 561 23.87 -17.00 -3.73
CA LYS A 561 23.16 -16.17 -2.73
C LYS A 561 21.79 -15.72 -3.21
N GLY A 562 20.88 -15.46 -2.27
CA GLY A 562 19.61 -14.79 -2.55
C GLY A 562 19.80 -13.34 -3.02
N GLY A 563 18.84 -12.83 -3.81
CA GLY A 563 18.82 -11.42 -4.24
C GLY A 563 19.73 -11.06 -5.42
N VAL A 564 20.36 -12.01 -6.12
CA VAL A 564 21.05 -11.73 -7.41
C VAL A 564 20.09 -11.57 -8.61
N GLY A 565 18.79 -11.66 -8.39
CA GLY A 565 17.78 -11.65 -9.45
C GLY A 565 17.76 -12.95 -10.27
N LYS A 566 18.04 -14.10 -9.65
CA LYS A 566 18.02 -15.44 -10.28
C LYS A 566 16.68 -15.70 -10.99
N SER A 567 15.56 -15.67 -10.26
CA SER A 567 14.23 -15.96 -10.82
C SER A 567 13.82 -14.95 -11.91
N THR A 568 14.15 -13.67 -11.71
CA THR A 568 14.01 -12.62 -12.75
C THR A 568 14.80 -12.96 -14.01
N PHE A 569 16.04 -13.44 -13.86
CA PHE A 569 16.86 -13.89 -14.97
C PHE A 569 16.30 -15.17 -15.61
N THR A 570 15.79 -16.12 -14.83
CA THR A 570 15.10 -17.34 -15.33
C THR A 570 13.90 -16.98 -16.20
N THR A 571 13.02 -16.09 -15.75
CA THR A 571 11.86 -15.59 -16.52
C THR A 571 12.30 -14.90 -17.80
N MET A 572 13.26 -13.97 -17.72
CA MET A 572 13.82 -13.29 -18.90
C MET A 572 14.43 -14.28 -19.90
N LEU A 573 15.26 -15.21 -19.42
CA LEU A 573 15.93 -16.22 -20.23
C LEU A 573 14.91 -17.09 -20.97
N ALA A 574 13.83 -17.48 -20.30
CA ALA A 574 12.76 -18.27 -20.90
C ALA A 574 12.02 -17.50 -22.02
N TYR A 575 11.68 -16.22 -21.81
CA TYR A 575 11.14 -15.37 -22.88
C TYR A 575 12.13 -15.24 -24.07
N ALA A 576 13.42 -15.08 -23.79
CA ALA A 576 14.43 -14.97 -24.84
C ALA A 576 14.67 -16.31 -25.60
N PHE A 577 14.53 -17.46 -24.95
CA PHE A 577 14.46 -18.76 -25.65
C PHE A 577 13.17 -18.90 -26.46
N ALA A 578 12.03 -18.39 -25.97
CA ALA A 578 10.74 -18.43 -26.67
C ALA A 578 10.71 -17.53 -27.93
N GLU A 579 11.66 -16.60 -28.09
CA GLU A 579 11.89 -15.87 -29.34
C GLU A 579 12.72 -16.65 -30.39
N VAL A 580 13.45 -17.72 -30.00
CA VAL A 580 14.37 -18.44 -30.89
C VAL A 580 13.57 -19.15 -32.00
N GLU A 581 13.94 -18.88 -33.26
CA GLU A 581 13.41 -19.61 -34.40
C GLU A 581 14.20 -20.91 -34.64
N LEU A 582 13.50 -22.04 -34.62
CA LEU A 582 14.02 -23.37 -34.92
C LEU A 582 13.38 -23.92 -36.19
N PRO A 583 14.04 -24.87 -36.91
CA PRO A 583 13.44 -25.55 -38.05
C PRO A 583 12.17 -26.31 -37.66
N ARG A 584 11.15 -26.23 -38.51
CA ARG A 584 10.01 -27.17 -38.44
C ARG A 584 10.45 -28.57 -38.84
N SER A 585 9.89 -29.61 -38.20
CA SER A 585 10.16 -30.97 -38.64
C SER A 585 9.53 -31.22 -40.02
N ALA A 586 10.01 -32.24 -40.74
CA ALA A 586 9.43 -32.62 -42.03
C ALA A 586 7.94 -32.99 -41.92
N ALA A 587 7.48 -33.45 -40.75
CA ALA A 587 6.08 -33.71 -40.47
C ALA A 587 5.28 -32.41 -40.29
N ASP A 588 5.80 -31.42 -39.57
CA ASP A 588 5.11 -30.14 -39.33
C ASP A 588 4.99 -29.32 -40.62
N VAL A 589 6.02 -29.35 -41.48
CA VAL A 589 5.99 -28.72 -42.81
C VAL A 589 4.96 -29.40 -43.73
N ALA A 590 4.76 -30.71 -43.60
CA ALA A 590 3.73 -31.44 -44.34
C ALA A 590 2.32 -31.18 -43.81
N ALA A 591 2.15 -31.00 -42.48
CA ALA A 591 0.88 -30.71 -41.84
C ALA A 591 0.41 -29.26 -42.06
N PHE A 592 1.34 -28.30 -42.06
CA PHE A 592 1.07 -26.86 -42.19
C PHE A 592 1.94 -26.20 -43.28
N PRO A 593 1.69 -26.50 -44.57
CA PRO A 593 2.54 -26.06 -45.68
C PRO A 593 2.60 -24.53 -45.89
N GLU A 594 1.63 -23.78 -45.36
CA GLU A 594 1.60 -22.31 -45.43
C GLU A 594 2.40 -21.63 -44.30
N GLY A 595 2.80 -22.37 -43.25
CA GLY A 595 3.30 -21.81 -41.99
C GLY A 595 4.78 -21.38 -41.95
N GLY A 596 5.46 -21.27 -43.10
CA GLY A 596 6.89 -21.00 -43.16
C GLY A 596 7.78 -22.22 -42.82
N ARG A 597 9.10 -22.04 -42.84
CA ARG A 597 10.09 -23.11 -42.59
C ARG A 597 10.54 -23.22 -41.13
N THR A 598 10.34 -22.17 -40.36
CA THR A 598 10.73 -22.04 -38.96
C THR A 598 9.52 -22.01 -38.03
N ARG A 599 9.76 -22.24 -36.74
CA ARG A 599 8.80 -22.11 -35.64
C ARG A 599 9.53 -21.47 -34.46
N ARG A 600 8.81 -20.81 -33.55
CA ARG A 600 9.39 -20.46 -32.25
C ARG A 600 9.63 -21.72 -31.43
N ALA A 601 10.65 -21.70 -30.58
CA ALA A 601 10.98 -22.78 -29.66
C ALA A 601 9.92 -22.90 -28.55
N ASP A 602 9.59 -24.14 -28.16
CA ASP A 602 8.70 -24.39 -27.02
C ASP A 602 9.51 -24.43 -25.72
N VAL A 603 9.12 -23.62 -24.74
CA VAL A 603 9.85 -23.42 -23.49
C VAL A 603 8.98 -23.76 -22.28
N GLY A 604 9.55 -24.48 -21.32
CA GLY A 604 8.95 -24.74 -20.01
C GLY A 604 9.78 -24.15 -18.87
N ILE A 605 9.15 -23.51 -17.87
CA ILE A 605 9.80 -23.14 -16.61
C ILE A 605 9.30 -24.02 -15.47
N MET A 606 10.21 -24.72 -14.80
CA MET A 606 9.93 -25.39 -13.53
C MET A 606 10.46 -24.54 -12.38
N ASP A 607 9.55 -23.97 -11.59
CA ASP A 607 9.85 -23.23 -10.37
C ASP A 607 10.09 -24.22 -9.22
N ALA A 608 11.37 -24.43 -8.88
CA ALA A 608 11.80 -25.31 -7.81
C ALA A 608 12.07 -24.54 -6.49
N ASP A 609 11.94 -23.20 -6.45
CA ASP A 609 12.07 -22.39 -5.24
C ASP A 609 10.77 -22.41 -4.42
N ILE A 610 10.42 -23.60 -3.90
CA ILE A 610 9.18 -23.90 -3.17
C ILE A 610 8.91 -22.96 -1.99
N CYS A 611 9.95 -22.33 -1.41
CA CYS A 611 9.80 -21.41 -0.27
C CYS A 611 9.55 -19.95 -0.67
N GLY A 612 9.89 -19.56 -1.89
CA GLY A 612 9.72 -18.21 -2.42
C GLY A 612 9.31 -18.22 -3.90
N PRO A 613 8.24 -18.94 -4.27
CA PRO A 613 7.81 -19.06 -5.66
C PRO A 613 7.50 -17.66 -6.20
N SER A 614 8.18 -17.29 -7.28
CA SER A 614 8.09 -15.93 -7.85
C SER A 614 7.86 -15.91 -9.35
N ILE A 615 8.18 -17.01 -10.05
CA ILE A 615 7.98 -17.15 -11.50
C ILE A 615 6.51 -16.89 -11.91
N PRO A 616 5.46 -17.39 -11.21
CA PRO A 616 4.07 -17.17 -11.63
C PRO A 616 3.62 -15.71 -11.60
N THR A 617 4.10 -14.92 -10.63
CA THR A 617 3.86 -13.47 -10.58
C THR A 617 4.65 -12.78 -11.70
N MET A 618 5.92 -13.14 -11.90
CA MET A 618 6.76 -12.58 -12.98
C MET A 618 6.27 -12.90 -14.41
N LEU A 619 5.41 -13.90 -14.56
CA LEU A 619 4.75 -14.30 -15.82
C LEU A 619 3.27 -13.89 -15.91
N GLY A 620 2.70 -13.22 -14.90
CA GLY A 620 1.32 -12.74 -14.91
C GLY A 620 0.25 -13.83 -14.73
N VAL A 621 0.65 -15.06 -14.42
CA VAL A 621 -0.23 -16.24 -14.30
C VAL A 621 -0.54 -16.64 -12.86
N GLU A 622 -0.18 -15.83 -11.87
CA GLU A 622 -0.48 -16.03 -10.43
C GLU A 622 -1.99 -16.09 -10.06
N GLY A 623 -2.89 -15.88 -11.02
CA GLY A 623 -4.33 -16.09 -10.86
C GLY A 623 -4.80 -17.49 -11.25
N GLU A 624 -3.97 -18.25 -11.96
CA GLU A 624 -4.31 -19.57 -12.51
C GLU A 624 -4.26 -20.67 -11.45
N GLN A 625 -5.00 -21.76 -11.71
CA GLN A 625 -5.05 -22.94 -10.84
C GLN A 625 -4.55 -24.17 -11.57
N LEU A 626 -3.89 -25.07 -10.84
CA LEU A 626 -3.37 -26.30 -11.39
C LEU A 626 -4.49 -27.21 -11.91
N HIS A 627 -4.49 -27.50 -13.21
CA HIS A 627 -5.41 -28.47 -13.78
C HIS A 627 -4.87 -29.90 -13.65
N VAL A 628 -5.69 -30.80 -13.11
CA VAL A 628 -5.34 -32.21 -12.90
C VAL A 628 -6.18 -33.07 -13.84
N SER A 629 -5.51 -33.73 -14.79
CA SER A 629 -6.10 -34.65 -15.75
C SER A 629 -5.99 -36.11 -15.27
N ALA A 630 -6.49 -37.07 -16.04
CA ALA A 630 -6.29 -38.50 -15.77
C ALA A 630 -4.87 -38.99 -16.10
N SER A 631 -4.10 -38.21 -16.86
CA SER A 631 -2.76 -38.56 -17.37
C SER A 631 -1.62 -37.73 -16.74
N GLY A 632 -1.96 -36.65 -16.03
CA GLY A 632 -1.01 -35.88 -15.24
C GLY A 632 -1.54 -34.51 -14.77
N TRP A 633 -0.62 -33.60 -14.51
CA TRP A 633 -0.87 -32.20 -14.19
C TRP A 633 -0.57 -31.35 -15.42
N SER A 634 -1.53 -30.58 -15.92
CA SER A 634 -1.27 -29.70 -17.06
C SER A 634 -0.51 -28.45 -16.60
N PRO A 635 0.59 -28.07 -17.28
CA PRO A 635 1.27 -26.81 -16.98
C PRO A 635 0.41 -25.60 -17.35
N VAL A 636 0.65 -24.48 -16.69
CA VAL A 636 0.00 -23.20 -16.98
C VAL A 636 0.79 -22.52 -18.10
N TYR A 637 0.11 -21.98 -19.11
CA TYR A 637 0.76 -21.29 -20.23
C TYR A 637 0.72 -19.77 -20.03
N ALA A 638 1.88 -19.14 -20.00
CA ALA A 638 2.04 -17.68 -19.95
C ALA A 638 2.07 -17.05 -21.36
N ALA A 639 2.44 -17.84 -22.37
CA ALA A 639 2.28 -17.54 -23.79
C ALA A 639 2.08 -18.86 -24.55
N ASP A 640 1.68 -18.81 -25.82
CA ASP A 640 1.39 -19.99 -26.66
C ASP A 640 2.52 -21.05 -26.66
N ASN A 641 3.78 -20.61 -26.55
CA ASN A 641 4.98 -21.45 -26.51
C ASN A 641 5.78 -21.35 -25.18
N LEU A 642 5.18 -20.83 -24.11
CA LEU A 642 5.81 -20.70 -22.79
C LEU A 642 4.93 -21.29 -21.68
N ALA A 643 5.26 -22.49 -21.23
CA ALA A 643 4.64 -23.20 -20.13
C ALA A 643 5.38 -22.96 -18.80
N VAL A 644 4.68 -23.06 -17.68
CA VAL A 644 5.23 -22.95 -16.32
C VAL A 644 4.55 -23.92 -15.34
N MET A 645 5.34 -24.45 -14.40
CA MET A 645 4.88 -25.16 -13.21
C MET A 645 5.50 -24.51 -11.95
N SER A 646 4.68 -24.28 -10.94
CA SER A 646 5.09 -23.77 -9.63
C SER A 646 4.12 -24.25 -8.55
N ILE A 647 4.58 -24.30 -7.29
CA ILE A 647 3.72 -24.60 -6.15
C ILE A 647 2.61 -23.55 -5.96
N GLN A 648 2.80 -22.31 -6.45
CA GLN A 648 1.83 -21.23 -6.29
C GLN A 648 0.42 -21.60 -6.80
N PHE A 649 0.34 -22.38 -7.89
CA PHE A 649 -0.93 -22.85 -8.49
C PHE A 649 -1.69 -23.88 -7.61
N MET A 650 -1.05 -24.36 -6.53
CA MET A 650 -1.61 -25.32 -5.57
C MET A 650 -1.95 -24.66 -4.22
N LEU A 651 -1.61 -23.38 -4.01
CA LEU A 651 -1.84 -22.69 -2.74
C LEU A 651 -3.27 -22.12 -2.66
N PRO A 652 -3.95 -22.24 -1.51
CA PRO A 652 -5.34 -21.78 -1.35
C PRO A 652 -5.48 -20.25 -1.27
N ALA A 653 -4.38 -19.53 -1.01
CA ALA A 653 -4.31 -18.08 -0.95
C ALA A 653 -2.90 -17.61 -1.33
N ARG A 654 -2.80 -16.43 -1.94
CA ARG A 654 -1.55 -15.90 -2.52
C ARG A 654 -0.43 -15.71 -1.50
N ASP A 655 -0.78 -15.19 -0.32
CA ASP A 655 0.16 -14.89 0.77
C ASP A 655 0.40 -16.08 1.72
N ALA A 656 0.00 -17.29 1.34
CA ALA A 656 0.11 -18.48 2.19
C ALA A 656 1.56 -18.98 2.30
N ALA A 657 2.26 -18.61 3.38
CA ALA A 657 3.64 -19.01 3.62
C ALA A 657 3.84 -20.55 3.64
N VAL A 658 4.62 -21.06 2.68
CA VAL A 658 4.92 -22.50 2.53
C VAL A 658 6.07 -22.92 3.45
N ILE A 659 5.76 -23.26 4.70
CA ILE A 659 6.77 -23.76 5.66
C ILE A 659 6.85 -25.30 5.59
N TRP A 660 7.46 -25.84 4.53
CA TRP A 660 7.60 -27.28 4.30
C TRP A 660 9.01 -27.80 4.60
N ARG A 661 9.11 -28.99 5.20
CA ARG A 661 10.39 -29.66 5.51
C ARG A 661 10.87 -30.52 4.33
N GLY A 662 12.19 -30.67 4.19
CA GLY A 662 12.89 -31.30 3.07
C GLY A 662 12.17 -32.47 2.37
N PRO A 663 11.79 -33.56 3.07
CA PRO A 663 11.12 -34.70 2.43
C PRO A 663 9.83 -34.35 1.66
N LYS A 664 9.05 -33.36 2.12
CA LYS A 664 7.86 -32.87 1.38
C LYS A 664 8.25 -32.05 0.16
N LYS A 665 9.30 -31.23 0.25
CA LYS A 665 9.81 -30.46 -0.90
C LYS A 665 10.32 -31.40 -1.98
N ASN A 666 11.16 -32.36 -1.62
CA ASN A 666 11.73 -33.34 -2.55
C ASN A 666 10.62 -34.19 -3.19
N GLY A 667 9.60 -34.57 -2.41
CA GLY A 667 8.38 -35.20 -2.93
C GLY A 667 7.70 -34.35 -4.00
N LEU A 668 7.47 -33.05 -3.75
CA LEU A 668 6.84 -32.16 -4.72
C LEU A 668 7.69 -31.91 -5.97
N LEU A 669 9.01 -31.69 -5.81
CA LEU A 669 9.94 -31.56 -6.94
C LEU A 669 9.89 -32.81 -7.83
N LYS A 670 9.85 -33.99 -7.23
CA LYS A 670 9.67 -35.24 -7.95
C LYS A 670 8.33 -35.30 -8.69
N GLN A 671 7.23 -34.84 -8.09
CA GLN A 671 5.93 -34.76 -8.77
C GLN A 671 5.96 -33.78 -9.95
N PHE A 672 6.64 -32.63 -9.85
CA PHE A 672 6.82 -31.71 -10.99
C PHE A 672 7.58 -32.34 -12.17
N LEU A 673 8.48 -33.30 -11.90
CA LEU A 673 9.23 -34.02 -12.93
C LEU A 673 8.49 -35.25 -13.47
N LYS A 674 7.64 -35.90 -12.65
CA LYS A 674 6.97 -37.18 -12.95
C LYS A 674 5.53 -37.02 -13.44
N ASP A 675 4.77 -36.16 -12.80
CA ASP A 675 3.31 -36.08 -12.93
C ASP A 675 2.89 -34.96 -13.92
N VAL A 676 3.76 -33.99 -14.21
CA VAL A 676 3.44 -32.84 -15.09
C VAL A 676 3.56 -33.19 -16.58
N GLU A 677 2.55 -32.80 -17.34
CA GLU A 677 2.43 -33.03 -18.78
C GLU A 677 3.13 -31.94 -19.59
N TRP A 678 4.46 -31.89 -19.51
CA TRP A 678 5.30 -30.91 -20.23
C TRP A 678 5.19 -30.99 -21.75
N GLY A 679 4.80 -32.14 -22.31
CA GLY A 679 4.69 -32.34 -23.75
C GLY A 679 6.05 -32.40 -24.45
N ALA A 680 6.11 -31.88 -25.68
CA ALA A 680 7.36 -31.68 -26.41
C ALA A 680 7.87 -30.26 -26.15
N LEU A 681 9.07 -30.14 -25.59
CA LEU A 681 9.73 -28.86 -25.33
C LEU A 681 11.12 -28.85 -25.96
N ASP A 682 11.51 -27.71 -26.52
CA ASP A 682 12.88 -27.48 -26.97
C ASP A 682 13.78 -27.18 -25.77
N TYR A 683 13.29 -26.37 -24.81
CA TYR A 683 14.03 -26.00 -23.61
C TYR A 683 13.16 -26.08 -22.35
N MET A 684 13.70 -26.69 -21.29
CA MET A 684 13.15 -26.64 -19.94
C MET A 684 14.14 -25.93 -19.02
N VAL A 685 13.72 -24.82 -18.42
CA VAL A 685 14.53 -24.02 -17.50
C VAL A 685 14.05 -24.26 -16.07
N VAL A 686 14.94 -24.69 -15.18
CA VAL A 686 14.61 -25.00 -13.78
C VAL A 686 15.15 -23.90 -12.86
N ASP A 687 14.25 -23.14 -12.24
CA ASP A 687 14.61 -22.11 -11.26
C ASP A 687 14.83 -22.76 -9.89
N THR A 688 16.09 -23.07 -9.57
CA THR A 688 16.45 -23.72 -8.29
C THR A 688 16.50 -22.70 -7.14
N PRO A 689 16.34 -23.07 -5.85
CA PRO A 689 16.49 -22.13 -4.73
C PRO A 689 17.91 -21.52 -4.62
N PRO A 690 18.14 -20.49 -3.79
CA PRO A 690 19.47 -19.89 -3.64
C PRO A 690 20.40 -20.59 -2.63
N GLY A 691 21.69 -20.67 -2.97
CA GLY A 691 22.77 -21.24 -2.15
C GLY A 691 22.86 -22.76 -2.23
N THR A 692 23.89 -23.36 -1.64
CA THR A 692 24.15 -24.81 -1.72
C THR A 692 23.16 -25.65 -0.87
N THR A 693 21.93 -25.80 -1.36
CA THR A 693 20.83 -26.52 -0.68
C THR A 693 20.65 -27.97 -1.14
N ASP A 694 19.98 -28.81 -0.34
CA ASP A 694 19.73 -30.23 -0.68
C ASP A 694 18.78 -30.37 -1.89
N GLU A 695 17.98 -29.34 -2.18
CA GLU A 695 17.09 -29.26 -3.32
C GLU A 695 17.84 -29.37 -4.66
N HIS A 696 19.04 -28.80 -4.81
CA HIS A 696 19.84 -28.93 -6.05
C HIS A 696 20.32 -30.37 -6.26
N LEU A 697 20.78 -31.04 -5.19
CA LEU A 697 21.16 -32.46 -5.24
C LEU A 697 19.95 -33.32 -5.61
N SER A 698 18.78 -33.00 -5.06
CA SER A 698 17.54 -33.73 -5.30
C SER A 698 17.08 -33.60 -6.75
N VAL A 699 17.02 -32.37 -7.30
CA VAL A 699 16.68 -32.13 -8.71
C VAL A 699 17.67 -32.81 -9.64
N ASN A 700 18.98 -32.67 -9.40
CA ASN A 700 20.01 -33.30 -10.24
C ASN A 700 19.96 -34.84 -10.18
N SER A 701 19.70 -35.43 -9.00
CA SER A 701 19.54 -36.87 -8.83
C SER A 701 18.31 -37.40 -9.56
N PHE A 702 17.14 -36.75 -9.41
CA PHE A 702 15.91 -37.13 -10.10
C PHE A 702 16.02 -36.99 -11.63
N LEU A 703 16.75 -35.97 -12.12
CA LEU A 703 17.03 -35.79 -13.55
C LEU A 703 18.18 -36.67 -14.06
N GLY A 704 18.90 -37.41 -13.22
CA GLY A 704 20.10 -38.15 -13.59
C GLY A 704 19.90 -39.17 -14.72
N ALA A 705 18.71 -39.77 -14.83
CA ALA A 705 18.34 -40.65 -15.96
C ALA A 705 17.63 -39.92 -17.12
N ALA A 706 17.07 -38.74 -16.88
CA ALA A 706 16.40 -37.90 -17.89
C ALA A 706 17.37 -37.00 -18.68
N GLY A 707 18.62 -36.89 -18.20
CA GLY A 707 19.65 -36.00 -18.70
C GLY A 707 19.52 -34.57 -18.16
N VAL A 708 20.66 -33.88 -18.02
CA VAL A 708 20.76 -32.44 -17.76
C VAL A 708 21.94 -31.92 -18.59
N ASP A 709 21.70 -30.93 -19.45
CA ASP A 709 22.77 -30.35 -20.29
C ASP A 709 23.78 -29.59 -19.44
N GLY A 710 23.29 -28.90 -18.40
CA GLY A 710 24.09 -28.33 -17.33
C GLY A 710 23.42 -27.16 -16.60
N ALA A 711 24.26 -26.39 -15.91
CA ALA A 711 23.91 -25.34 -14.98
C ALA A 711 24.43 -23.96 -15.42
N LEU A 712 23.55 -22.96 -15.34
CA LEU A 712 23.82 -21.54 -15.47
C LEU A 712 23.96 -20.94 -14.07
N LEU A 713 25.11 -20.33 -13.76
CA LEU A 713 25.32 -19.70 -12.45
C LEU A 713 25.17 -18.18 -12.58
N VAL A 714 24.14 -17.63 -11.92
CA VAL A 714 23.79 -16.21 -11.92
C VAL A 714 24.43 -15.51 -10.72
N THR A 715 25.05 -14.36 -10.96
CA THR A 715 25.67 -13.54 -9.90
C THR A 715 25.58 -12.05 -10.21
N THR A 716 26.15 -11.20 -9.35
CA THR A 716 26.29 -9.75 -9.58
C THR A 716 27.75 -9.31 -9.49
N PRO A 717 28.14 -8.11 -10.01
CA PRO A 717 29.56 -7.68 -10.07
C PRO A 717 30.26 -7.47 -8.71
N GLN A 718 29.55 -7.68 -7.60
CA GLN A 718 30.00 -7.40 -6.24
C GLN A 718 30.86 -8.57 -5.72
N GLU A 719 32.05 -8.30 -5.18
CA GLU A 719 32.96 -9.36 -4.70
C GLU A 719 32.31 -10.33 -3.70
N VAL A 720 31.42 -9.83 -2.83
CA VAL A 720 30.66 -10.65 -1.86
C VAL A 720 29.79 -11.69 -2.57
N ALA A 721 29.22 -11.38 -3.74
CA ALA A 721 28.47 -12.34 -4.55
C ALA A 721 29.40 -13.39 -5.19
N LEU A 722 30.57 -12.98 -5.67
CA LEU A 722 31.54 -13.86 -6.32
C LEU A 722 32.12 -14.91 -5.34
N LEU A 723 32.28 -14.57 -4.06
CA LEU A 723 32.69 -15.53 -3.02
C LEU A 723 31.71 -16.70 -2.87
N ASP A 724 30.41 -16.46 -3.02
CA ASP A 724 29.39 -17.51 -2.95
C ASP A 724 29.33 -18.33 -4.25
N VAL A 725 29.54 -17.70 -5.41
CA VAL A 725 29.69 -18.43 -6.70
C VAL A 725 30.86 -19.40 -6.68
N ARG A 726 31.99 -19.05 -6.04
CA ARG A 726 33.13 -19.98 -5.91
C ARG A 726 32.74 -21.25 -5.14
N LYS A 727 31.93 -21.13 -4.09
CA LYS A 727 31.39 -22.28 -3.34
C LYS A 727 30.39 -23.08 -4.20
N GLU A 728 29.56 -22.38 -4.97
CA GLU A 728 28.58 -22.99 -5.87
C GLU A 728 29.23 -23.78 -7.01
N LEU A 729 30.36 -23.29 -7.54
CA LEU A 729 31.19 -24.01 -8.53
C LEU A 729 31.80 -25.29 -7.93
N ASP A 730 32.37 -25.20 -6.72
CA ASP A 730 32.87 -26.38 -5.99
C ASP A 730 31.76 -27.37 -5.65
N PHE A 731 30.55 -26.89 -5.34
CA PHE A 731 29.37 -27.70 -5.13
C PHE A 731 28.94 -28.42 -6.42
N CYS A 732 28.77 -27.70 -7.53
CA CYS A 732 28.44 -28.30 -8.84
C CYS A 732 29.45 -29.39 -9.23
N LYS A 733 30.75 -29.13 -9.04
CA LYS A 733 31.83 -30.09 -9.29
C LYS A 733 31.73 -31.36 -8.42
N LYS A 734 31.34 -31.22 -7.15
CA LYS A 734 31.13 -32.37 -6.24
C LYS A 734 29.84 -33.12 -6.54
N ALA A 735 28.80 -32.41 -6.97
CA ALA A 735 27.49 -32.96 -7.33
C ALA A 735 27.44 -33.57 -8.75
N GLY A 736 28.52 -33.48 -9.54
CA GLY A 736 28.57 -33.96 -10.92
C GLY A 736 27.80 -33.08 -11.92
N ILE A 737 27.42 -31.86 -11.54
CA ILE A 737 26.66 -30.94 -12.39
C ILE A 737 27.63 -30.23 -13.35
N ARG A 738 27.44 -30.41 -14.66
CA ARG A 738 28.17 -29.64 -15.68
C ARG A 738 27.78 -28.17 -15.57
N VAL A 739 28.75 -27.28 -15.40
CA VAL A 739 28.51 -25.83 -15.47
C VAL A 739 28.64 -25.37 -16.92
N LEU A 740 27.57 -24.84 -17.50
CA LEU A 740 27.54 -24.26 -18.85
C LEU A 740 28.18 -22.87 -18.86
N GLY A 741 28.08 -22.13 -17.75
CA GLY A 741 28.86 -20.92 -17.56
C GLY A 741 28.30 -19.93 -16.54
N LEU A 742 29.00 -18.80 -16.41
CA LEU A 742 28.66 -17.71 -15.50
C LEU A 742 27.93 -16.57 -16.23
N VAL A 743 26.85 -16.06 -15.61
CA VAL A 743 26.13 -14.86 -16.06
C VAL A 743 26.22 -13.76 -14.99
N GLU A 744 26.68 -12.57 -15.38
CA GLU A 744 26.71 -11.40 -14.51
C GLU A 744 25.42 -10.57 -14.67
N ASN A 745 24.44 -10.83 -13.81
CA ASN A 745 23.24 -9.99 -13.73
C ASN A 745 23.54 -8.66 -13.02
N MET A 746 22.72 -7.64 -13.25
CA MET A 746 22.87 -6.30 -12.67
C MET A 746 24.21 -5.61 -13.02
N SER A 747 24.81 -5.94 -14.17
CA SER A 747 26.11 -5.44 -14.61
C SER A 747 25.98 -4.09 -15.31
N GLY A 748 26.01 -3.02 -14.51
CA GLY A 748 25.70 -1.66 -14.97
C GLY A 748 24.21 -1.33 -14.92
N PHE A 749 23.82 -0.21 -15.53
CA PHE A 749 22.47 0.35 -15.49
C PHE A 749 22.12 1.07 -16.80
N VAL A 750 20.96 0.75 -17.39
CA VAL A 750 20.39 1.38 -18.58
C VAL A 750 19.49 2.56 -18.15
N CYS A 751 19.83 3.77 -18.59
CA CYS A 751 18.94 4.92 -18.40
C CYS A 751 17.67 4.79 -19.26
N GLY A 752 16.49 4.70 -18.62
CA GLY A 752 15.21 4.58 -19.32
C GLY A 752 14.85 5.75 -20.27
N ASN A 753 15.48 6.92 -20.11
CA ASN A 753 15.23 8.11 -20.96
C ASN A 753 16.15 8.19 -22.19
N CYS A 754 17.43 7.80 -22.07
CA CYS A 754 18.44 7.99 -23.14
C CYS A 754 19.23 6.73 -23.51
N GLN A 755 18.89 5.58 -22.94
CA GLN A 755 19.56 4.27 -23.10
C GLN A 755 21.05 4.22 -22.74
N HIS A 756 21.65 5.33 -22.29
CA HIS A 756 23.03 5.39 -21.83
C HIS A 756 23.28 4.44 -20.65
N THR A 757 24.39 3.70 -20.72
CA THR A 757 24.78 2.72 -19.71
C THR A 757 25.77 3.29 -18.71
N SER A 758 25.44 3.23 -17.42
CA SER A 758 26.32 3.65 -16.31
C SER A 758 26.70 2.46 -15.42
N GLN A 759 27.76 2.59 -14.62
CA GLN A 759 28.25 1.50 -13.75
C GLN A 759 27.86 1.75 -12.28
N VAL A 760 26.73 1.16 -11.86
CA VAL A 760 26.21 1.23 -10.47
C VAL A 760 27.02 0.34 -9.53
N PHE A 761 27.22 -0.93 -9.89
CA PHE A 761 28.05 -1.86 -9.14
C PHE A 761 29.38 -2.07 -9.89
N ARG A 762 30.42 -1.33 -9.50
CA ARG A 762 31.75 -1.49 -10.11
C ARG A 762 32.40 -2.80 -9.66
N ALA A 763 32.72 -3.66 -10.62
CA ALA A 763 33.59 -4.81 -10.41
C ALA A 763 35.00 -4.35 -10.00
N THR A 764 35.35 -4.48 -8.72
CA THR A 764 36.67 -4.08 -8.19
C THR A 764 37.78 -5.04 -8.57
N THR A 765 37.44 -6.29 -8.90
CA THR A 765 38.37 -7.39 -9.19
C THR A 765 38.33 -7.87 -10.64
N GLY A 766 37.35 -7.43 -11.44
CA GLY A 766 37.09 -7.94 -12.79
C GLY A 766 35.80 -8.77 -12.93
N GLY A 767 35.05 -8.94 -11.84
CA GLY A 767 33.68 -9.45 -11.87
C GLY A 767 33.58 -10.95 -12.18
N ALA A 768 32.39 -11.37 -12.59
CA ALA A 768 32.14 -12.75 -12.99
C ALA A 768 32.95 -13.16 -14.22
N LYS A 769 33.32 -12.22 -15.09
CA LYS A 769 34.19 -12.49 -16.25
C LYS A 769 35.58 -12.97 -15.81
N ARG A 770 36.22 -12.27 -14.86
CA ARG A 770 37.50 -12.73 -14.33
C ARG A 770 37.37 -14.00 -13.48
N LEU A 771 36.26 -14.16 -12.74
CA LEU A 771 35.99 -15.42 -12.05
C LEU A 771 35.90 -16.62 -13.02
N ALA A 772 35.26 -16.43 -14.18
CA ALA A 772 35.20 -17.44 -15.26
C ALA A 772 36.61 -17.78 -15.77
N GLU A 773 37.43 -16.77 -16.08
CA GLU A 773 38.84 -16.94 -16.48
C GLU A 773 39.68 -17.68 -15.42
N GLU A 774 39.51 -17.34 -14.13
CA GLU A 774 40.22 -17.96 -13.00
C GLU A 774 39.80 -19.41 -12.73
N THR A 775 38.56 -19.79 -13.06
CA THR A 775 37.99 -21.12 -12.77
C THR A 775 37.93 -22.04 -13.99
N GLY A 776 38.24 -21.55 -15.19
CA GLY A 776 38.16 -22.30 -16.44
C GLY A 776 36.73 -22.57 -16.92
N VAL A 777 35.78 -21.76 -16.46
CA VAL A 777 34.34 -21.89 -16.76
C VAL A 777 33.95 -20.87 -17.84
N PRO A 778 33.05 -21.16 -18.80
CA PRO A 778 32.64 -20.19 -19.81
C PRO A 778 31.98 -18.93 -19.21
N TYR A 779 32.26 -17.76 -19.81
CA TYR A 779 31.57 -16.52 -19.48
C TYR A 779 30.44 -16.27 -20.48
N LEU A 780 29.19 -16.41 -20.02
CA LEU A 780 28.00 -16.35 -20.87
C LEU A 780 27.46 -14.94 -21.07
N GLY A 781 27.97 -13.95 -20.33
CA GLY A 781 27.68 -12.53 -20.56
C GLY A 781 27.28 -11.75 -19.32
N ALA A 782 27.03 -10.46 -19.54
CA ALA A 782 26.56 -9.51 -18.55
C ALA A 782 25.19 -8.95 -18.97
N VAL A 783 24.21 -8.94 -18.07
CA VAL A 783 22.91 -8.30 -18.26
C VAL A 783 22.84 -7.06 -17.35
N PRO A 784 22.62 -5.85 -17.88
CA PRO A 784 22.58 -4.63 -17.08
C PRO A 784 21.28 -4.49 -16.31
N LEU A 785 21.28 -3.69 -15.23
CA LEU A 785 20.04 -3.23 -14.60
C LEU A 785 19.24 -2.39 -15.59
N ASP A 786 18.00 -2.77 -15.85
CA ASP A 786 17.01 -1.90 -16.48
C ASP A 786 15.78 -1.87 -15.55
N PRO A 787 15.39 -0.71 -14.99
CA PRO A 787 14.22 -0.62 -14.11
C PRO A 787 12.94 -1.16 -14.75
N ARG A 788 12.87 -1.17 -16.08
CA ARG A 788 11.74 -1.71 -16.85
C ARG A 788 11.64 -3.24 -16.80
N ILE A 789 12.73 -3.95 -16.48
CA ILE A 789 12.68 -5.41 -16.22
C ILE A 789 11.89 -5.68 -14.94
N ALA A 790 12.22 -4.97 -13.86
CA ALA A 790 11.52 -5.10 -12.58
C ALA A 790 10.03 -4.76 -12.76
N LEU A 791 9.74 -3.66 -13.50
CA LEU A 791 8.37 -3.30 -13.83
C LEU A 791 7.65 -4.40 -14.63
N ALA A 792 8.25 -4.91 -15.72
CA ALA A 792 7.64 -5.98 -16.52
C ALA A 792 7.35 -7.23 -15.67
N CYS A 793 8.27 -7.61 -14.79
CA CYS A 793 8.06 -8.70 -13.83
C CYS A 793 6.93 -8.40 -12.82
N ASP A 794 6.84 -7.20 -12.25
CA ASP A 794 5.79 -6.83 -11.29
C ASP A 794 4.38 -6.79 -11.91
N TRP A 795 4.30 -6.62 -13.25
CA TRP A 795 3.05 -6.67 -14.02
C TRP A 795 2.80 -8.02 -14.71
N GLY A 796 3.77 -8.93 -14.70
CA GLY A 796 3.67 -10.21 -15.39
C GLY A 796 3.78 -10.13 -16.92
N GLU A 797 4.44 -9.10 -17.45
CA GLU A 797 4.57 -8.83 -18.88
C GLU A 797 5.93 -9.28 -19.43
N SER A 798 5.97 -9.65 -20.72
CA SER A 798 7.21 -9.93 -21.44
C SER A 798 8.02 -8.64 -21.64
N PHE A 799 9.13 -8.51 -20.89
CA PHE A 799 10.10 -7.43 -21.08
C PHE A 799 10.66 -7.39 -22.51
N MET A 800 10.80 -8.56 -23.14
CA MET A 800 11.33 -8.72 -24.50
C MET A 800 10.39 -8.10 -25.54
N ASP A 801 9.07 -8.34 -25.41
CA ASP A 801 8.05 -7.77 -26.31
C ASP A 801 7.78 -6.28 -26.02
N ALA A 802 7.82 -5.86 -24.75
CA ALA A 802 7.56 -4.48 -24.36
C ALA A 802 8.72 -3.53 -24.71
N TYR A 803 9.96 -3.98 -24.62
CA TYR A 803 11.16 -3.16 -24.85
C TYR A 803 12.23 -3.87 -25.71
N PRO A 804 11.91 -4.35 -26.93
CA PRO A 804 12.78 -5.21 -27.74
C PRO A 804 14.12 -4.59 -28.14
N THR A 805 14.21 -3.25 -28.08
CA THR A 805 15.40 -2.44 -28.38
C THR A 805 16.20 -2.03 -27.14
N SER A 806 15.87 -2.51 -25.93
CA SER A 806 16.69 -2.25 -24.75
C SER A 806 18.05 -2.96 -24.86
N PRO A 807 19.18 -2.33 -24.46
CA PRO A 807 20.47 -3.00 -24.32
C PRO A 807 20.43 -4.27 -23.46
N ALA A 808 19.47 -4.38 -22.53
CA ALA A 808 19.28 -5.61 -21.75
C ALA A 808 18.74 -6.78 -22.60
N CYS A 809 17.83 -6.52 -23.55
CA CYS A 809 17.32 -7.54 -24.47
C CYS A 809 18.41 -8.03 -25.42
N GLU A 810 19.25 -7.13 -25.94
CA GLU A 810 20.41 -7.49 -26.77
C GLU A 810 21.43 -8.33 -25.99
N ALA A 811 21.76 -7.90 -24.76
CA ALA A 811 22.65 -8.65 -23.88
C ALA A 811 22.14 -10.06 -23.60
N LEU A 812 20.82 -10.20 -23.35
CA LEU A 812 20.16 -11.47 -23.04
C LEU A 812 20.09 -12.40 -24.26
N ARG A 813 19.75 -11.91 -25.46
CA ARG A 813 19.87 -12.69 -26.72
C ARG A 813 21.31 -13.17 -26.92
N GLY A 814 22.30 -12.33 -26.58
CA GLY A 814 23.71 -12.70 -26.55
C GLY A 814 24.07 -13.79 -25.53
N VAL A 815 23.36 -13.87 -24.40
CA VAL A 815 23.47 -15.00 -23.44
C VAL A 815 22.85 -16.26 -24.03
N VAL A 816 21.61 -16.20 -24.53
CA VAL A 816 20.90 -17.34 -25.15
C VAL A 816 21.74 -17.99 -26.24
N ARG A 817 22.32 -17.21 -27.17
CA ARG A 817 23.21 -17.73 -28.22
C ARG A 817 24.39 -18.52 -27.65
N ARG A 818 25.07 -18.00 -26.62
CA ARG A 818 26.20 -18.71 -25.98
C ARG A 818 25.77 -19.96 -25.21
N VAL A 819 24.56 -19.97 -24.63
CA VAL A 819 24.01 -21.18 -24.01
C VAL A 819 23.70 -22.25 -25.08
N ARG A 820 23.11 -21.87 -26.23
CA ARG A 820 22.89 -22.77 -27.37
C ARG A 820 24.21 -23.35 -27.91
N GLU A 821 25.27 -22.55 -27.96
CA GLU A 821 26.63 -23.00 -28.31
C GLU A 821 27.17 -24.06 -27.33
N GLU A 822 27.05 -23.84 -26.01
CA GLU A 822 27.53 -24.78 -24.99
C GLU A 822 26.74 -26.10 -24.92
N ILE A 823 25.45 -26.11 -25.28
CA ILE A 823 24.63 -27.34 -25.33
C ILE A 823 24.65 -28.01 -26.71
N GLY A 824 25.34 -27.43 -27.71
CA GLY A 824 25.48 -28.01 -29.05
C GLY A 824 24.30 -27.74 -29.99
N ASP A 825 23.36 -26.88 -29.64
CA ASP A 825 22.22 -26.44 -30.47
C ASP A 825 22.58 -25.26 -31.40
N ALA A 826 23.85 -25.12 -31.79
CA ALA A 826 24.33 -24.00 -32.61
C ALA A 826 23.94 -24.11 -34.11
N SER A 827 22.93 -24.92 -34.46
CA SER A 827 22.51 -25.02 -35.85
C SER A 827 21.57 -23.86 -36.23
N LEU A 828 22.04 -23.03 -37.18
CA LEU A 828 21.28 -22.04 -37.99
C LEU A 828 21.22 -20.57 -37.54
N ASP A 829 22.29 -20.03 -36.93
CA ASP A 829 22.52 -18.57 -36.83
C ASP A 829 23.50 -18.05 -37.93
N ALA A 830 23.70 -18.79 -39.04
CA ALA A 830 24.69 -18.54 -40.10
C ALA A 830 24.07 -18.38 -41.50
#